data_AF-A0A413BCS9-F1
#
_entry.id   AF-A0A413BCS9-F1
#
_cell.length_a   1.000
_cell.length_b   1.000
_cell.length_c   1.000
_cell.angle_alpha   90.00
_cell.angle_beta   90.00
_cell.angle_gamma   90.00
#
_symmetry.space_group_name_H-M   'P 1'
#
loop_
_entity.id
_entity.type
_entity.pdbx_description
1 polymer ?
#
loop_
_entity_poly.entity_id
_entity_poly.type
_entity_poly.pdbx_seq_one_letter_code
_entity_poly.pdbx_strand_id
1 'polypeptide(L)'
;MKKKVVAALLAAQMVVTLCHTSSVFATTVDDTATVQEVETVDDSQELYGAETPTPESDFTWDGNKITKYNGTRENVVLPSRTTAIGDSAFKNCTGLKSVTIPDKVTSIGRYAFQGCTGITSIVIPSRVDTIGYGAFIDCTELSNFEIKSSVLQHTGQYGDGNIFTGCKNLKTVKLTGKMKYIPDTMFDGADYLESIVIPDSVTSIKDKSFRGCKSLKQVSIPKSVTSIGEYAFKDCTALQSISLPENLTTIGNWTFSGCSVLNNLVIPSRVKSIGCYAFSGCTSLSNLEIKSGILENTGYYGDGYLFNDCIKLKTVSLTGDLKSIPGDMFEGAEYLETLKIPSTVTTISKSAFSGCTSLQQITIPEAVTSIEENAFRNCSSLTSLVIPSKVESIGYYAFGHCDNLCDVEIKSDNLKNIGIYGSTSIFGDCISLEKVRMTGKLESIPSSMFRDSQYIQSVELPSTIKEISSSAFENCSSLNQITIPENVTAIGRDAFNGCKSLEEITIPVNVETLGNGAFANCTLLEKVTVQNPDMNFHLNSYESDYNHFGNDDFVNIIGYGDSTAKTFADENGISFTESENAEVKFDGASVTLADTIGLNFYVKMTAADVKNSKAYMKFQLADGTVKKVSITDTKQYSEDKNTRVFTCTMPAAEMSDIIKAQLIIPEADGTEKASDTITYSVKKYCQHILNNSDSYDANTIAVIKKILNYGSYSQQYFSYNMANLANDMLEDTEKTLTKQADLMKASSTFHANNVNGIKYFGKSLILRSKTDMRIYFELTDSTKKISDYTFKCDGKVLKPVQNGSKYYVDIADITPAEYGKVFTVTVSGKNFVSSSVYDYCRSAVSSSTTDGKLKNLSVSMYELGTTVQ
;
A
#
# COMPACT_ATOMS: atom_id res chain seq x y z
N MET A 1 -9.70 28.73 61.23
CA MET A 1 -8.91 28.22 60.08
C MET A 1 -9.54 26.96 59.48
N LYS A 2 -10.75 27.10 58.94
CA LYS A 2 -11.45 26.14 58.08
C LYS A 2 -12.25 26.97 57.07
N LYS A 3 -11.57 27.46 56.02
CA LYS A 3 -12.17 28.12 54.83
C LYS A 3 -11.18 28.43 53.69
N LYS A 4 -10.03 27.72 53.61
CA LYS A 4 -9.11 27.78 52.45
C LYS A 4 -8.75 26.41 51.84
N VAL A 5 -9.41 25.33 52.26
CA VAL A 5 -9.18 23.96 51.72
C VAL A 5 -10.36 23.46 50.87
N VAL A 6 -11.44 24.24 50.72
CA VAL A 6 -12.64 23.83 49.96
C VAL A 6 -12.75 24.49 48.57
N ALA A 7 -11.84 25.40 48.21
CA ALA A 7 -11.84 26.06 46.89
C ALA A 7 -10.90 25.41 45.85
N ALA A 8 -10.05 24.46 46.25
CA ALA A 8 -9.11 23.77 45.35
C ALA A 8 -9.60 22.37 44.92
N LEU A 9 -10.70 21.86 45.47
CA LEU A 9 -11.22 20.50 45.24
C LEU A 9 -12.48 20.45 44.36
N LEU A 10 -12.90 21.58 43.78
CA LEU A 10 -14.13 21.67 42.96
C LEU A 10 -13.89 22.14 41.51
N ALA A 11 -12.63 22.17 41.04
CA ALA A 11 -12.29 22.51 39.66
C ALA A 11 -11.61 21.35 38.91
N ALA A 12 -11.92 20.11 39.30
CA ALA A 12 -11.41 18.89 38.65
C ALA A 12 -12.56 17.92 38.37
N GLN A 13 -13.52 18.34 37.53
CA GLN A 13 -14.43 17.44 36.82
C GLN A 13 -15.18 18.24 35.73
N MET A 14 -14.60 18.30 34.53
CA MET A 14 -15.27 18.12 33.22
C MET A 14 -14.43 18.69 32.06
N VAL A 15 -14.35 17.88 30.99
CA VAL A 15 -13.94 18.18 29.60
C VAL A 15 -12.45 18.02 29.23
N VAL A 16 -12.14 16.79 28.79
CA VAL A 16 -11.36 16.36 27.61
C VAL A 16 -10.88 17.48 26.66
N THR A 17 -9.60 17.54 26.27
CA THR A 17 -9.03 17.19 24.94
C THR A 17 -7.60 17.76 24.75
N LEU A 18 -6.73 16.97 24.10
CA LEU A 18 -5.55 17.33 23.27
C LEU A 18 -4.19 17.73 23.91
N CYS A 19 -3.23 16.84 23.62
CA CYS A 19 -1.83 17.05 23.20
C CYS A 19 -0.77 17.62 24.17
N HIS A 20 0.21 16.73 24.43
CA HIS A 20 1.66 16.92 24.46
C HIS A 20 2.24 18.03 25.37
N THR A 21 3.00 17.63 26.39
CA THR A 21 4.46 17.50 26.33
C THR A 21 5.05 17.30 27.73
N SER A 22 6.07 16.45 27.80
CA SER A 22 7.19 16.53 28.75
C SER A 22 6.99 16.17 30.24
N SER A 23 7.85 15.23 30.65
CA SER A 23 8.46 15.08 31.97
C SER A 23 7.58 14.76 33.18
N VAL A 24 7.59 13.48 33.58
CA VAL A 24 7.88 13.12 34.98
C VAL A 24 8.90 11.97 34.98
N PHE A 25 10.14 12.29 34.58
CA PHE A 25 11.31 11.63 35.15
C PHE A 25 12.04 12.68 35.97
N ALA A 26 11.50 12.91 37.15
CA ALA A 26 12.20 13.53 38.26
C ALA A 26 12.00 12.59 39.45
N THR A 27 12.70 11.45 39.43
CA THR A 27 13.26 11.00 40.70
C THR A 27 14.34 12.01 41.01
N THR A 28 14.02 12.91 41.92
CA THR A 28 15.00 13.65 42.70
C THR A 28 16.14 12.69 43.02
N VAL A 29 17.31 12.94 42.43
CA VAL A 29 18.56 12.61 43.09
C VAL A 29 18.53 13.47 44.34
N ASP A 30 18.03 12.88 45.42
CA ASP A 30 18.33 13.39 46.73
C ASP A 30 19.82 13.16 46.90
N ASP A 31 20.59 14.23 46.85
CA ASP A 31 22.04 14.32 47.09
C ASP A 31 22.42 13.91 48.53
N THR A 32 21.67 13.00 49.15
CA THR A 32 21.85 12.54 50.53
C THR A 32 21.68 11.03 50.72
N ALA A 33 21.80 10.22 49.66
CA ALA A 33 22.22 8.84 49.86
C ALA A 33 23.73 8.87 50.17
N THR A 34 24.04 8.89 51.47
CA THR A 34 25.36 8.64 52.03
C THR A 34 25.96 7.40 51.35
N VAL A 35 26.77 7.63 50.31
CA VAL A 35 27.99 6.85 50.12
C VAL A 35 28.67 6.97 51.48
N GLN A 36 28.79 5.87 52.21
CA GLN A 36 29.83 5.83 53.23
C GLN A 36 31.09 6.23 52.47
N GLU A 37 31.59 7.43 52.74
CA GLU A 37 32.98 7.76 52.50
C GLU A 37 33.73 6.53 52.99
N VAL A 38 34.21 5.72 52.04
CA VAL A 38 35.41 4.95 52.29
C VAL A 38 36.36 6.05 52.69
N GLU A 39 36.68 6.10 53.98
CA GLU A 39 37.66 7.01 54.54
C GLU A 39 38.75 7.14 53.49
N THR A 40 38.97 8.36 53.01
CA THR A 40 40.25 8.71 52.45
C THR A 40 41.21 8.57 53.62
N VAL A 41 41.65 7.33 53.88
CA VAL A 41 42.94 7.11 54.49
C VAL A 41 43.87 7.77 53.50
N ASP A 42 44.39 8.91 53.94
CA ASP A 42 45.62 9.47 53.45
C ASP A 42 46.71 8.39 53.63
N ASP A 43 46.74 7.42 52.72
CA ASP A 43 47.80 6.42 52.57
C ASP A 43 48.98 7.03 51.80
N SER A 44 49.32 8.28 52.12
CA SER A 44 50.69 8.75 51.99
C SER A 44 51.59 8.22 53.12
N GLN A 45 51.07 7.37 54.02
CA GLN A 45 51.89 6.50 54.87
C GLN A 45 52.32 5.25 54.10
N GLU A 46 53.54 5.31 53.58
CA GLU A 46 54.51 4.22 53.46
C GLU A 46 54.05 2.83 53.97
N LEU A 47 53.42 2.03 53.10
CA LEU A 47 53.38 0.56 53.20
C LEU A 47 54.38 -0.09 52.23
N TYR A 48 55.33 0.68 51.72
CA TYR A 48 56.59 0.17 51.16
C TYR A 48 57.60 -0.04 52.29
N GLY A 49 57.24 -0.85 53.29
CA GLY A 49 58.28 -1.61 53.98
C GLY A 49 58.96 -2.44 52.90
N ALA A 50 60.26 -2.21 52.67
CA ALA A 50 61.05 -3.01 51.73
C ALA A 50 61.09 -4.45 52.25
N GLU A 51 60.05 -5.24 51.99
CA GLU A 51 60.09 -6.67 52.17
C GLU A 51 61.21 -7.19 51.26
N THR A 52 62.21 -7.80 51.89
CA THR A 52 63.33 -8.40 51.18
C THR A 52 62.78 -9.36 50.12
N PRO A 53 63.22 -9.24 48.84
CA PRO A 53 62.79 -10.16 47.80
C PRO A 53 62.93 -11.60 48.24
N THR A 54 61.96 -12.43 47.89
CA THR A 54 62.02 -13.88 48.14
C THR A 54 63.31 -14.44 47.51
N PRO A 55 64.07 -15.31 48.21
CA PRO A 55 65.33 -15.84 47.69
C PRO A 55 65.17 -16.41 46.27
N GLU A 56 66.12 -16.11 45.38
CA GLU A 56 66.06 -16.58 43.98
C GLU A 56 66.04 -18.12 43.89
N SER A 57 66.54 -18.82 44.91
CA SER A 57 66.50 -20.28 45.04
C SER A 57 65.08 -20.87 45.12
N ASP A 58 64.09 -20.06 45.51
CA ASP A 58 62.71 -20.50 45.62
C ASP A 58 62.01 -20.57 44.25
N PHE A 59 62.70 -20.23 43.15
CA PHE A 59 62.12 -20.15 41.80
C PHE A 59 62.95 -20.92 40.76
N THR A 60 62.27 -21.47 39.75
CA THR A 60 62.87 -21.95 38.50
C THR A 60 62.74 -20.87 37.42
N TRP A 61 63.80 -20.64 36.67
CA TRP A 61 63.91 -19.52 35.72
C TRP A 61 64.16 -20.00 34.28
N ASP A 62 63.57 -19.28 33.33
CA ASP A 62 63.93 -19.24 31.92
C ASP A 62 64.30 -17.79 31.57
N GLY A 63 65.60 -17.47 31.57
CA GLY A 63 66.07 -16.09 31.51
C GLY A 63 65.58 -15.25 32.70
N ASN A 64 64.67 -14.30 32.44
CA ASN A 64 64.01 -13.45 33.45
C ASN A 64 62.54 -13.83 33.71
N LYS A 65 62.09 -14.96 33.16
CA LYS A 65 60.75 -15.52 33.35
C LYS A 65 60.78 -16.56 34.47
N ILE A 66 59.86 -16.47 35.42
CA ILE A 66 59.66 -17.51 36.43
C ILE A 66 58.83 -18.62 35.79
N THR A 67 59.33 -19.86 35.72
CA THR A 67 58.59 -21.01 35.19
C THR A 67 57.99 -21.89 36.29
N LYS A 68 58.49 -21.78 37.52
CA LYS A 68 57.95 -22.50 38.69
C LYS A 68 58.36 -21.86 40.01
N TYR A 69 57.47 -21.82 40.99
CA TYR A 69 57.75 -21.54 42.40
C TYR A 69 57.91 -22.86 43.15
N ASN A 70 59.02 -23.01 43.87
CA ASN A 70 59.37 -24.20 44.65
C ASN A 70 59.43 -23.92 46.17
N GLY A 71 59.14 -22.70 46.60
CA GLY A 71 59.14 -22.31 48.00
C GLY A 71 57.84 -22.66 48.74
N THR A 72 57.84 -22.39 50.05
CA THR A 72 56.71 -22.65 50.97
C THR A 72 56.25 -21.41 51.72
N ARG A 73 56.69 -20.22 51.30
CA ARG A 73 56.38 -18.95 51.99
C ARG A 73 54.92 -18.57 51.77
N GLU A 74 54.31 -17.99 52.80
CA GLU A 74 52.95 -17.45 52.71
C GLU A 74 52.91 -16.11 51.94
N ASN A 75 53.95 -15.28 52.04
CA ASN A 75 54.06 -14.01 51.33
C ASN A 75 55.29 -14.05 50.41
N VAL A 76 55.08 -13.76 49.13
CA VAL A 76 56.12 -13.84 48.11
C VAL A 76 56.34 -12.49 47.44
N VAL A 77 57.55 -11.95 47.54
CA VAL A 77 57.97 -10.77 46.79
C VAL A 77 58.86 -11.21 45.63
N LEU A 78 58.37 -11.07 44.40
CA LEU A 78 59.13 -11.55 43.24
C LEU A 78 60.40 -10.71 43.02
N PRO A 79 61.55 -11.31 42.68
CA PRO A 79 62.79 -10.57 42.43
C PRO A 79 62.65 -9.50 41.36
N SER A 80 63.30 -8.35 41.53
CA SER A 80 63.18 -7.19 40.63
C SER A 80 63.62 -7.42 39.18
N ARG A 81 64.32 -8.54 38.90
CA ARG A 81 64.68 -8.99 37.55
C ARG A 81 63.53 -9.64 36.80
N THR A 82 62.43 -9.98 37.47
CA THR A 82 61.30 -10.71 36.88
C THR A 82 60.65 -9.87 35.78
N THR A 83 60.60 -10.42 34.57
CA THR A 83 59.92 -9.79 33.43
C THR A 83 58.66 -10.54 33.01
N ALA A 84 58.48 -11.79 33.44
CA ALA A 84 57.31 -12.60 33.12
C ALA A 84 57.07 -13.69 34.18
N ILE A 85 55.80 -14.04 34.38
CA ILE A 85 55.38 -15.22 35.14
C ILE A 85 54.90 -16.25 34.12
N GLY A 86 55.49 -17.44 34.13
CA GLY A 86 55.20 -18.50 33.19
C GLY A 86 53.93 -19.27 33.48
N ASP A 87 53.57 -20.13 32.53
CA ASP A 87 52.40 -20.99 32.64
C ASP A 87 52.54 -21.91 33.86
N SER A 88 51.48 -22.00 34.67
CA SER A 88 51.42 -22.82 35.89
C SER A 88 52.52 -22.54 36.94
N ALA A 89 53.19 -21.38 36.89
CA ALA A 89 54.35 -21.10 37.72
C ALA A 89 54.10 -21.23 39.24
N PHE A 90 52.92 -20.83 39.71
CA PHE A 90 52.46 -20.92 41.11
C PHE A 90 51.28 -21.88 41.27
N LYS A 91 51.03 -22.77 40.30
CA LYS A 91 49.88 -23.67 40.34
C LYS A 91 49.87 -24.52 41.61
N ASN A 92 48.72 -24.57 42.28
CA ASN A 92 48.43 -25.29 43.53
C ASN A 92 49.30 -24.86 44.72
N CYS A 93 49.83 -23.64 44.73
CA CYS A 93 50.50 -23.08 45.91
C CYS A 93 49.45 -22.65 46.96
N THR A 94 48.84 -23.62 47.65
CA THR A 94 47.71 -23.40 48.56
C THR A 94 48.05 -22.60 49.82
N GLY A 95 49.32 -22.61 50.26
CA GLY A 95 49.80 -21.81 51.39
C GLY A 95 50.10 -20.34 51.07
N LEU A 96 50.08 -19.97 49.79
CA LEU A 96 50.40 -18.61 49.32
C LEU A 96 49.24 -17.66 49.63
N LYS A 97 49.48 -16.67 50.49
CA LYS A 97 48.52 -15.64 50.91
C LYS A 97 48.62 -14.35 50.11
N SER A 98 49.82 -13.95 49.70
CA SER A 98 50.07 -12.75 48.91
C SER A 98 51.27 -12.88 47.96
N VAL A 99 51.21 -12.13 46.84
CA VAL A 99 52.30 -12.05 45.86
C VAL A 99 52.50 -10.60 45.41
N THR A 100 53.69 -10.07 45.63
CA THR A 100 54.09 -8.73 45.14
C THR A 100 54.79 -8.88 43.79
N ILE A 101 54.13 -8.39 42.74
CA ILE A 101 54.61 -8.43 41.35
C ILE A 101 55.34 -7.12 41.01
N PRO A 102 56.63 -7.14 40.62
CA PRO A 102 57.37 -5.94 40.29
C PRO A 102 56.92 -5.32 38.95
N ASP A 103 57.05 -4.00 38.83
CA ASP A 103 56.57 -3.22 37.68
C ASP A 103 57.16 -3.61 36.33
N LYS A 104 58.27 -4.36 36.29
CA LYS A 104 58.90 -4.83 35.04
C LYS A 104 58.19 -6.04 34.41
N VAL A 105 57.26 -6.68 35.12
CA VAL A 105 56.53 -7.84 34.60
C VAL A 105 55.58 -7.41 33.49
N THR A 106 55.71 -8.04 32.32
CA THR A 106 54.88 -7.76 31.14
C THR A 106 53.85 -8.85 30.83
N SER A 107 53.98 -10.04 31.44
CA SER A 107 53.06 -11.16 31.17
C SER A 107 52.89 -12.08 32.37
N ILE A 108 51.67 -12.58 32.54
CA ILE A 108 51.30 -13.65 33.46
C ILE A 108 50.76 -14.82 32.63
N GLY A 109 51.36 -15.99 32.76
CA GLY A 109 51.07 -17.16 31.93
C GLY A 109 49.75 -17.86 32.26
N ARG A 110 49.40 -18.85 31.44
CA ARG A 110 48.20 -19.67 31.59
C ARG A 110 48.25 -20.45 32.89
N TYR A 111 47.15 -20.48 33.65
CA TYR A 111 47.06 -21.17 34.94
C TYR A 111 48.12 -20.77 35.97
N ALA A 112 48.76 -19.60 35.83
CA ALA A 112 49.91 -19.20 36.63
C ALA A 112 49.68 -19.36 38.14
N PHE A 113 48.51 -19.01 38.66
CA PHE A 113 48.11 -19.13 40.07
C PHE A 113 46.90 -20.06 40.27
N GLN A 114 46.64 -20.97 39.31
CA GLN A 114 45.51 -21.90 39.44
C GLN A 114 45.60 -22.69 40.75
N GLY A 115 44.52 -22.76 41.53
CA GLY A 115 44.45 -23.51 42.78
C GLY A 115 45.26 -22.91 43.93
N CYS A 116 45.69 -21.65 43.83
CA CYS A 116 46.24 -20.89 44.97
C CYS A 116 45.12 -20.50 45.94
N THR A 117 44.56 -21.49 46.66
CA THR A 117 43.37 -21.29 47.50
C THR A 117 43.57 -20.31 48.65
N GLY A 118 44.81 -20.05 49.09
CA GLY A 118 45.11 -19.13 50.18
C GLY A 118 45.26 -17.66 49.78
N ILE A 119 45.32 -17.33 48.48
CA ILE A 119 45.63 -15.96 48.04
C ILE A 119 44.42 -15.06 48.31
N THR A 120 44.62 -13.98 49.07
CA THR A 120 43.52 -13.07 49.46
C THR A 120 43.52 -11.78 48.64
N SER A 121 44.71 -11.34 48.22
CA SER A 121 44.89 -10.14 47.42
C SER A 121 45.99 -10.28 46.38
N ILE A 122 45.79 -9.65 45.23
CA ILE A 122 46.82 -9.48 44.22
C ILE A 122 46.63 -8.18 43.45
N VAL A 123 47.76 -7.54 43.12
CA VAL A 123 47.80 -6.31 42.32
C VAL A 123 48.54 -6.60 41.01
N ILE A 124 47.89 -6.36 39.88
CA ILE A 124 48.47 -6.46 38.56
C ILE A 124 49.13 -5.11 38.21
N PRO A 125 50.47 -5.03 38.08
CA PRO A 125 51.16 -3.77 37.87
C PRO A 125 50.94 -3.18 36.47
N SER A 126 51.35 -1.93 36.29
CA SER A 126 51.01 -1.08 35.14
C SER A 126 51.53 -1.55 33.79
N ARG A 127 52.60 -2.36 33.76
CA ARG A 127 53.25 -2.84 32.52
C ARG A 127 52.82 -4.26 32.11
N VAL A 128 51.88 -4.89 32.81
CA VAL A 128 51.40 -6.23 32.42
C VAL A 128 50.52 -6.11 31.19
N ASP A 129 51.04 -6.56 30.05
CA ASP A 129 50.36 -6.54 28.76
C ASP A 129 49.41 -7.72 28.59
N THR A 130 49.69 -8.86 29.24
CA THR A 130 48.92 -10.10 29.05
C THR A 130 48.69 -10.87 30.34
N ILE A 131 47.46 -11.37 30.54
CA ILE A 131 47.15 -12.41 31.51
C ILE A 131 46.65 -13.65 30.75
N GLY A 132 47.25 -14.78 31.07
CA GLY A 132 46.96 -16.07 30.49
C GLY A 132 45.63 -16.62 30.94
N TYR A 133 45.05 -17.45 30.08
CA TYR A 133 43.86 -18.24 30.38
C TYR A 133 43.97 -18.95 31.74
N GLY A 134 42.94 -18.79 32.56
CA GLY A 134 42.78 -19.52 33.81
C GLY A 134 43.79 -19.17 34.89
N ALA A 135 44.48 -18.03 34.75
CA ALA A 135 45.57 -17.63 35.65
C ALA A 135 45.19 -17.67 37.13
N PHE A 136 43.93 -17.42 37.50
CA PHE A 136 43.46 -17.39 38.88
C PHE A 136 42.32 -18.37 39.17
N ILE A 137 42.17 -19.44 38.35
CA ILE A 137 41.14 -20.47 38.61
C ILE A 137 41.29 -21.04 40.02
N ASP A 138 40.17 -21.21 40.73
CA ASP A 138 40.08 -21.79 42.07
C ASP A 138 40.93 -21.06 43.14
N CYS A 139 41.23 -19.77 42.94
CA CYS A 139 41.73 -18.88 44.01
C CYS A 139 40.58 -18.52 44.95
N THR A 140 40.13 -19.48 45.77
CA THR A 140 38.85 -19.39 46.50
C THR A 140 38.77 -18.25 47.51
N GLU A 141 39.89 -17.87 48.14
CA GLU A 141 39.96 -16.78 49.13
C GLU A 141 40.22 -15.39 48.53
N LEU A 142 40.41 -15.32 47.21
CA LEU A 142 40.73 -14.06 46.53
C LEU A 142 39.53 -13.12 46.61
N SER A 143 39.71 -12.01 47.34
CA SER A 143 38.66 -11.01 47.57
C SER A 143 39.08 -9.62 47.08
N ASN A 144 40.39 -9.34 47.04
CA ASN A 144 40.94 -8.04 46.66
C ASN A 144 41.83 -8.15 45.41
N PHE A 145 41.26 -7.88 44.23
CA PHE A 145 41.98 -7.88 42.97
C PHE A 145 42.04 -6.46 42.37
N GLU A 146 43.25 -5.95 42.12
CA GLU A 146 43.46 -4.63 41.50
C GLU A 146 44.22 -4.76 40.18
N ILE A 147 43.78 -4.03 39.15
CA ILE A 147 44.46 -3.93 37.86
C ILE A 147 44.89 -2.48 37.62
N LYS A 148 46.22 -2.26 37.63
CA LYS A 148 46.87 -0.98 37.28
C LYS A 148 47.26 -0.91 35.80
N SER A 149 47.26 -2.02 35.08
CA SER A 149 47.63 -2.07 33.66
C SER A 149 46.67 -1.28 32.78
N SER A 150 47.20 -0.58 31.78
CA SER A 150 46.44 0.20 30.79
C SER A 150 46.25 -0.48 29.43
N VAL A 151 46.97 -1.58 29.16
CA VAL A 151 47.07 -2.23 27.83
C VAL A 151 46.75 -3.72 27.86
N LEU A 152 46.24 -4.20 29.00
CA LEU A 152 46.03 -5.61 29.29
C LEU A 152 45.18 -6.31 28.22
N GLN A 153 45.65 -7.46 27.75
CA GLN A 153 44.92 -8.40 26.90
C GLN A 153 44.73 -9.73 27.63
N HIS A 154 43.67 -10.44 27.30
CA HIS A 154 43.52 -11.85 27.62
C HIS A 154 43.93 -12.71 26.40
N THR A 155 44.57 -13.86 26.64
CA THR A 155 45.18 -14.70 25.58
C THR A 155 44.47 -16.05 25.37
N GLY A 156 43.26 -16.23 25.89
CA GLY A 156 42.46 -17.45 25.73
C GLY A 156 41.81 -17.56 24.34
N GLN A 157 41.62 -18.80 23.85
CA GLN A 157 40.83 -19.07 22.64
C GLN A 157 39.38 -19.44 23.01
N TYR A 158 38.49 -19.49 22.01
CA TYR A 158 37.07 -19.77 22.19
C TYR A 158 36.80 -21.05 22.99
N GLY A 159 36.17 -20.92 24.16
CA GLY A 159 35.75 -22.07 24.98
C GLY A 159 36.75 -22.48 26.07
N ASP A 160 37.94 -21.89 26.06
CA ASP A 160 38.84 -21.91 27.21
C ASP A 160 38.18 -21.08 28.31
N GLY A 161 37.96 -21.65 29.50
CA GLY A 161 37.26 -21.01 30.62
C GLY A 161 37.88 -19.70 31.13
N ASN A 162 37.50 -19.31 32.34
CA ASN A 162 37.68 -17.92 32.76
C ASN A 162 38.93 -17.67 33.60
N ILE A 163 39.38 -16.41 33.67
CA ILE A 163 40.46 -15.98 34.58
C ILE A 163 40.11 -16.29 36.04
N PHE A 164 38.83 -16.11 36.41
CA PHE A 164 38.34 -16.12 37.80
C PHE A 164 37.37 -17.27 38.14
N THR A 165 37.32 -18.35 37.33
CA THR A 165 36.45 -19.50 37.65
C THR A 165 36.74 -20.00 39.05
N GLY A 166 35.72 -20.21 39.89
CA GLY A 166 35.90 -20.72 41.25
C GLY A 166 36.40 -19.70 42.29
N CYS A 167 36.64 -18.43 41.93
CA CYS A 167 36.99 -17.36 42.86
C CYS A 167 35.76 -16.89 43.66
N LYS A 168 35.29 -17.70 44.61
CA LYS A 168 34.00 -17.50 45.31
C LYS A 168 33.92 -16.20 46.14
N ASN A 169 35.05 -15.70 46.63
CA ASN A 169 35.11 -14.48 47.43
C ASN A 169 35.37 -13.20 46.61
N LEU A 170 35.55 -13.32 45.29
CA LEU A 170 35.86 -12.17 44.42
C LEU A 170 34.59 -11.43 44.04
N LYS A 171 34.13 -10.54 44.93
CA LYS A 171 32.90 -9.77 44.75
C LYS A 171 33.08 -8.49 43.93
N THR A 172 34.29 -7.94 43.91
CA THR A 172 34.62 -6.69 43.20
C THR A 172 36.03 -6.76 42.62
N VAL A 173 36.26 -6.05 41.52
CA VAL A 173 37.59 -5.85 40.95
C VAL A 173 37.85 -4.35 40.81
N LYS A 174 39.03 -3.89 41.28
CA LYS A 174 39.44 -2.48 41.18
C LYS A 174 40.21 -2.26 39.87
N LEU A 175 39.67 -1.41 39.00
CA LEU A 175 40.32 -0.99 37.76
C LEU A 175 40.88 0.43 37.95
N THR A 176 42.19 0.55 38.22
CA THR A 176 42.87 1.83 38.48
C THR A 176 43.77 2.27 37.33
N GLY A 177 44.02 1.37 36.37
CA GLY A 177 44.73 1.69 35.13
C GLY A 177 43.91 2.57 34.18
N LYS A 178 44.61 3.37 33.35
CA LYS A 178 44.00 4.19 32.28
C LYS A 178 43.70 3.35 31.03
N MET A 179 42.93 2.28 31.21
CA MET A 179 42.59 1.36 30.12
C MET A 179 41.71 2.04 29.07
N LYS A 180 42.02 1.85 27.78
CA LYS A 180 41.22 2.38 26.67
C LYS A 180 39.95 1.56 26.39
N TYR A 181 39.96 0.28 26.75
CA TYR A 181 38.83 -0.64 26.58
C TYR A 181 38.86 -1.72 27.65
N ILE A 182 37.70 -2.31 27.96
CA ILE A 182 37.65 -3.59 28.70
C ILE A 182 37.96 -4.71 27.69
N PRO A 183 39.00 -5.53 27.87
CA PRO A 183 39.42 -6.56 26.91
C PRO A 183 38.44 -7.70 26.76
N ASP A 184 38.59 -8.44 25.67
CA ASP A 184 37.80 -9.64 25.40
C ASP A 184 37.92 -10.63 26.56
N THR A 185 36.81 -11.25 26.96
CA THR A 185 36.77 -12.36 27.94
C THR A 185 37.38 -12.08 29.32
N MET A 186 37.73 -10.83 29.66
CA MET A 186 38.47 -10.49 30.88
C MET A 186 37.79 -10.96 32.18
N PHE A 187 36.47 -10.84 32.25
CA PHE A 187 35.63 -11.26 33.37
C PHE A 187 34.58 -12.28 32.92
N ASP A 188 34.79 -12.99 31.80
CA ASP A 188 33.93 -14.09 31.41
C ASP A 188 33.77 -15.07 32.59
N GLY A 189 32.60 -15.65 32.78
CA GLY A 189 32.07 -16.38 33.93
C GLY A 189 32.74 -16.12 35.29
N ALA A 190 32.99 -14.86 35.64
CA ALA A 190 33.27 -14.45 37.01
C ALA A 190 31.95 -14.52 37.81
N ASP A 191 31.49 -15.75 38.08
CA ASP A 191 30.15 -16.07 38.60
C ASP A 191 29.79 -15.32 39.90
N TYR A 192 30.79 -14.91 40.70
CA TYR A 192 30.64 -14.29 42.01
C TYR A 192 30.91 -12.77 42.02
N LEU A 193 31.27 -12.17 40.88
CA LEU A 193 31.47 -10.73 40.77
C LEU A 193 30.12 -10.01 40.93
N GLU A 194 29.95 -9.23 41.99
CA GLU A 194 28.70 -8.52 42.31
C GLU A 194 28.64 -7.12 41.70
N SER A 195 29.80 -6.44 41.58
CA SER A 195 29.90 -5.09 40.99
C SER A 195 31.28 -4.81 40.43
N ILE A 196 31.33 -3.90 39.44
CA ILE A 196 32.56 -3.37 38.87
C ILE A 196 32.37 -1.90 38.47
N VAL A 197 33.40 -1.08 38.71
CA VAL A 197 33.45 0.30 38.24
C VAL A 197 34.35 0.35 37.01
N ILE A 198 33.77 0.68 35.86
CA ILE A 198 34.51 0.82 34.60
C ILE A 198 35.12 2.24 34.56
N PRO A 199 36.45 2.39 34.34
CA PRO A 199 37.10 3.70 34.33
C PRO A 199 36.61 4.62 33.20
N ASP A 200 36.56 5.93 33.45
CA ASP A 200 36.14 6.96 32.47
C ASP A 200 37.02 7.04 31.22
N SER A 201 38.21 6.43 31.22
CA SER A 201 39.07 6.34 30.02
C SER A 201 38.61 5.28 29.02
N VAL A 202 37.70 4.39 29.42
CA VAL A 202 37.22 3.28 28.60
C VAL A 202 36.30 3.80 27.51
N THR A 203 36.62 3.48 26.26
CA THR A 203 35.88 3.90 25.06
C THR A 203 35.09 2.76 24.42
N SER A 204 35.39 1.51 24.78
CA SER A 204 34.65 0.33 24.32
C SER A 204 34.73 -0.80 25.34
N ILE A 205 33.68 -1.61 25.41
CA ILE A 205 33.64 -2.89 26.12
C ILE A 205 33.70 -3.97 25.05
N LYS A 206 34.66 -4.88 25.13
CA LYS A 206 34.92 -5.86 24.07
C LYS A 206 34.11 -7.15 24.25
N ASP A 207 34.34 -8.13 23.40
CA ASP A 207 33.47 -9.29 23.27
C ASP A 207 33.60 -10.19 24.50
N LYS A 208 32.46 -10.67 25.00
CA LYS A 208 32.36 -11.57 26.17
C LYS A 208 33.03 -11.02 27.44
N SER A 209 33.33 -9.72 27.54
CA SER A 209 34.07 -9.14 28.66
C SER A 209 33.49 -9.48 30.04
N PHE A 210 32.16 -9.62 30.16
CA PHE A 210 31.42 -9.97 31.38
C PHE A 210 30.44 -11.13 31.18
N ARG A 211 30.58 -11.92 30.12
CA ARG A 211 29.67 -13.06 29.86
C ARG A 211 29.61 -13.96 31.09
N GLY A 212 28.42 -14.42 31.50
CA GLY A 212 28.25 -15.34 32.61
C GLY A 212 28.61 -14.79 34.00
N CYS A 213 28.74 -13.47 34.19
CA CYS A 213 28.85 -12.88 35.53
C CYS A 213 27.51 -12.96 36.28
N LYS A 214 27.13 -14.16 36.74
CA LYS A 214 25.78 -14.46 37.25
C LYS A 214 25.40 -13.66 38.50
N SER A 215 26.36 -13.19 39.29
CA SER A 215 26.10 -12.37 40.49
C SER A 215 26.14 -10.86 40.23
N LEU A 216 26.45 -10.42 39.00
CA LEU A 216 26.66 -9.00 38.68
C LEU A 216 25.33 -8.25 38.68
N LYS A 217 25.09 -7.42 39.70
CA LYS A 217 23.81 -6.74 39.93
C LYS A 217 23.69 -5.41 39.18
N GLN A 218 24.81 -4.70 39.08
CA GLN A 218 24.89 -3.38 38.47
C GLN A 218 26.25 -3.15 37.81
N VAL A 219 26.24 -2.40 36.71
CA VAL A 219 27.45 -1.95 36.01
C VAL A 219 27.22 -0.51 35.58
N SER A 220 28.10 0.39 36.00
CA SER A 220 28.11 1.76 35.49
C SER A 220 28.96 1.81 34.23
N ILE A 221 28.33 2.08 33.08
CA ILE A 221 29.04 2.28 31.81
C ILE A 221 29.37 3.77 31.65
N PRO A 222 30.66 4.15 31.52
CA PRO A 222 31.05 5.55 31.45
C PRO A 222 30.62 6.19 30.13
N LYS A 223 30.40 7.51 30.16
CA LYS A 223 29.91 8.33 29.02
C LYS A 223 30.82 8.32 27.79
N SER A 224 32.08 7.92 27.98
CA SER A 224 33.11 7.77 26.95
C SER A 224 32.92 6.52 26.08
N VAL A 225 32.13 5.54 26.52
CA VAL A 225 31.91 4.29 25.78
C VAL A 225 31.04 4.57 24.56
N THR A 226 31.55 4.18 23.39
CA THR A 226 30.86 4.29 22.10
C THR A 226 30.41 2.94 21.55
N SER A 227 30.98 1.82 22.02
CA SER A 227 30.55 0.48 21.61
C SER A 227 30.64 -0.58 22.72
N ILE A 228 29.69 -1.52 22.68
CA ILE A 228 29.67 -2.73 23.52
C ILE A 228 29.67 -3.94 22.59
N GLY A 229 30.63 -4.84 22.81
CA GLY A 229 30.91 -6.00 21.95
C GLY A 229 29.92 -7.15 22.08
N GLU A 230 30.09 -8.15 21.23
CA GLU A 230 29.24 -9.34 21.19
C GLU A 230 29.32 -10.11 22.51
N TYR A 231 28.18 -10.63 22.98
CA TYR A 231 28.07 -11.42 24.20
C TYR A 231 28.58 -10.72 25.48
N ALA A 232 28.85 -9.41 25.46
CA ALA A 232 29.61 -8.75 26.52
C ALA A 232 29.01 -8.93 27.92
N PHE A 233 27.69 -9.01 28.05
CA PHE A 233 26.95 -9.25 29.29
C PHE A 233 25.99 -10.45 29.21
N LYS A 234 26.17 -11.36 28.24
CA LYS A 234 25.30 -12.53 28.09
C LYS A 234 25.27 -13.35 29.39
N ASP A 235 24.11 -13.86 29.80
CA ASP A 235 23.90 -14.67 31.00
C ASP A 235 24.29 -13.97 32.33
N CYS A 236 24.31 -12.63 32.37
CA CYS A 236 24.38 -11.86 33.62
C CYS A 236 23.02 -11.88 34.33
N THR A 237 22.64 -13.05 34.84
CA THR A 237 21.29 -13.35 35.35
C THR A 237 20.87 -12.56 36.60
N ALA A 238 21.79 -11.87 37.29
CA ALA A 238 21.46 -10.96 38.39
C ALA A 238 21.41 -9.47 38.00
N LEU A 239 21.70 -9.11 36.73
CA LEU A 239 21.77 -7.73 36.28
C LEU A 239 20.37 -7.11 36.23
N GLN A 240 20.03 -6.30 37.24
CA GLN A 240 18.68 -5.75 37.40
C GLN A 240 18.44 -4.50 36.56
N SER A 241 19.48 -3.67 36.39
CA SER A 241 19.40 -2.42 35.63
C SER A 241 20.74 -2.13 34.96
N ILE A 242 20.68 -1.46 33.82
CA ILE A 242 21.85 -0.94 33.15
C ILE A 242 21.56 0.43 32.54
N SER A 243 22.48 1.37 32.77
CA SER A 243 22.43 2.69 32.14
C SER A 243 23.35 2.70 30.93
N LEU A 244 22.77 2.74 29.73
CA LEU A 244 23.53 2.88 28.49
C LEU A 244 23.93 4.35 28.27
N PRO A 245 25.17 4.66 27.88
CA PRO A 245 25.64 6.04 27.75
C PRO A 245 25.11 6.71 26.48
N GLU A 246 24.86 8.03 26.53
CA GLU A 246 24.31 8.81 25.40
C GLU A 246 25.17 8.80 24.13
N ASN A 247 26.48 8.54 24.25
CA ASN A 247 27.41 8.45 23.11
C ASN A 247 27.51 7.04 22.50
N LEU A 248 26.77 6.06 23.02
CA LEU A 248 26.77 4.70 22.51
C LEU A 248 26.24 4.67 21.08
N THR A 249 27.00 4.08 20.16
CA THR A 249 26.62 3.93 18.75
C THR A 249 26.33 2.49 18.36
N THR A 250 26.86 1.51 19.09
CA THR A 250 26.80 0.09 18.70
C THR A 250 26.64 -0.83 19.91
N ILE A 251 25.68 -1.76 19.82
CA ILE A 251 25.48 -2.87 20.75
C ILE A 251 25.63 -4.17 19.96
N GLY A 252 26.56 -5.04 20.35
CA GLY A 252 26.87 -6.28 19.62
C GLY A 252 25.79 -7.37 19.74
N ASN A 253 25.99 -8.45 18.99
CA ASN A 253 25.10 -9.62 19.01
C ASN A 253 25.08 -10.29 20.40
N TRP A 254 23.92 -10.77 20.85
CA TRP A 254 23.71 -11.42 22.16
C TRP A 254 24.19 -10.63 23.39
N THR A 255 24.42 -9.31 23.29
CA THR A 255 25.10 -8.51 24.34
C THR A 255 24.51 -8.71 25.74
N PHE A 256 23.20 -8.64 25.89
CA PHE A 256 22.46 -8.80 27.15
C PHE A 256 21.54 -10.04 27.14
N SER A 257 21.78 -10.99 26.23
CA SER A 257 20.97 -12.21 26.14
C SER A 257 20.99 -12.95 27.48
N GLY A 258 19.83 -13.40 27.97
CA GLY A 258 19.72 -14.11 29.25
C GLY A 258 19.90 -13.25 30.51
N CYS A 259 19.91 -11.91 30.40
CA CYS A 259 19.81 -11.02 31.57
C CYS A 259 18.38 -11.04 32.14
N SER A 260 17.98 -12.19 32.69
CA SER A 260 16.59 -12.54 32.98
C SER A 260 15.88 -11.68 34.02
N VAL A 261 16.61 -10.90 34.83
CA VAL A 261 16.06 -9.99 35.83
C VAL A 261 16.14 -8.51 35.43
N LEU A 262 16.65 -8.19 34.24
CA LEU A 262 16.70 -6.82 33.72
C LEU A 262 15.27 -6.32 33.53
N ASN A 263 14.89 -5.26 34.24
CA ASN A 263 13.48 -4.83 34.33
C ASN A 263 13.13 -3.59 33.50
N ASN A 264 14.10 -2.71 33.27
CA ASN A 264 13.95 -1.44 32.57
C ASN A 264 15.16 -1.22 31.66
N LEU A 265 14.91 -0.68 30.47
CA LEU A 265 15.94 -0.40 29.49
C LEU A 265 15.63 0.86 28.69
N VAL A 266 16.64 1.71 28.52
CA VAL A 266 16.60 2.86 27.63
C VAL A 266 17.69 2.69 26.57
N ILE A 267 17.29 2.64 25.29
CA ILE A 267 18.20 2.69 24.15
C ILE A 267 18.43 4.17 23.76
N PRO A 268 19.65 4.72 23.92
CA PRO A 268 19.92 6.13 23.65
C PRO A 268 19.80 6.52 22.17
N SER A 269 19.68 7.84 21.92
CA SER A 269 19.39 8.39 20.59
C SER A 269 20.49 8.17 19.55
N ARG A 270 21.76 7.99 19.97
CA ARG A 270 22.92 7.83 19.07
C ARG A 270 23.20 6.39 18.67
N VAL A 271 22.47 5.41 19.21
CA VAL A 271 22.64 3.99 18.86
C VAL A 271 22.20 3.79 17.41
N LYS A 272 23.10 3.30 16.55
CA LYS A 272 22.82 3.09 15.12
C LYS A 272 22.57 1.63 14.77
N SER A 273 23.19 0.73 15.51
CA SER A 273 23.16 -0.70 15.26
C SER A 273 23.05 -1.45 16.57
N ILE A 274 22.14 -2.43 16.58
CA ILE A 274 21.98 -3.40 17.65
C ILE A 274 22.02 -4.79 17.01
N GLY A 275 22.90 -5.65 17.51
CA GLY A 275 23.05 -7.01 17.01
C GLY A 275 21.88 -7.92 17.35
N CYS A 276 21.80 -9.05 16.65
CA CYS A 276 20.76 -10.06 16.86
C CYS A 276 20.77 -10.58 18.28
N TYR A 277 19.58 -10.92 18.79
CA TYR A 277 19.41 -11.50 20.12
C TYR A 277 19.99 -10.65 21.26
N ALA A 278 20.29 -9.36 21.03
CA ALA A 278 21.00 -8.54 22.02
C ALA A 278 20.27 -8.49 23.36
N PHE A 279 18.94 -8.59 23.39
CA PHE A 279 18.15 -8.62 24.63
C PHE A 279 17.26 -9.88 24.73
N SER A 280 17.56 -10.93 23.95
CA SER A 280 16.76 -12.17 23.97
C SER A 280 16.79 -12.83 25.35
N GLY A 281 15.63 -13.26 25.84
CA GLY A 281 15.49 -13.91 27.15
C GLY A 281 15.61 -12.95 28.35
N CYS A 282 15.48 -11.64 28.16
CA CYS A 282 15.29 -10.67 29.26
C CYS A 282 13.85 -10.78 29.82
N THR A 283 13.51 -11.91 30.41
CA THR A 283 12.13 -12.30 30.77
C THR A 283 11.45 -11.42 31.82
N SER A 284 12.20 -10.57 32.53
CA SER A 284 11.65 -9.57 33.46
C SER A 284 11.52 -8.15 32.88
N LEU A 285 11.97 -7.93 31.63
CA LEU A 285 11.93 -6.61 31.00
C LEU A 285 10.47 -6.20 30.80
N SER A 286 10.05 -5.13 31.46
CA SER A 286 8.65 -4.68 31.46
C SER A 286 8.44 -3.31 30.82
N ASN A 287 9.47 -2.45 30.91
CA ASN A 287 9.45 -1.11 30.32
C ASN A 287 10.67 -0.90 29.43
N LEU A 288 10.41 -0.49 28.19
CA LEU A 288 11.43 -0.25 27.18
C LEU A 288 11.21 1.12 26.54
N GLU A 289 12.24 1.96 26.55
CA GLU A 289 12.27 3.20 25.81
C GLU A 289 13.34 3.15 24.71
N ILE A 290 12.95 3.44 23.47
CA ILE A 290 13.85 3.50 22.32
C ILE A 290 13.85 4.92 21.78
N LYS A 291 14.96 5.62 22.02
CA LYS A 291 15.20 7.00 21.55
C LYS A 291 15.95 7.03 20.21
N SER A 292 16.49 5.90 19.77
CA SER A 292 17.18 5.82 18.48
C SER A 292 16.20 5.87 17.32
N GLY A 293 16.56 6.64 16.28
CA GLY A 293 15.83 6.70 15.01
C GLY A 293 16.31 5.70 13.96
N ILE A 294 17.41 4.98 14.20
CA ILE A 294 17.94 3.97 13.27
C ILE A 294 18.35 2.73 14.06
N LEU A 295 17.71 1.61 13.75
CA LEU A 295 18.05 0.29 14.29
C LEU A 295 18.34 -0.63 13.11
N GLU A 296 19.57 -0.57 12.60
CA GLU A 296 20.04 -1.62 11.69
C GLU A 296 20.25 -2.89 12.50
N ASN A 297 19.39 -3.89 12.25
CA ASN A 297 19.53 -5.22 12.82
C ASN A 297 20.47 -6.03 11.91
N THR A 298 21.73 -6.18 12.32
CA THR A 298 22.82 -6.69 11.49
C THR A 298 22.99 -8.20 11.60
N GLY A 299 21.94 -8.97 11.32
CA GLY A 299 21.98 -10.42 11.44
C GLY A 299 22.73 -11.15 10.34
N TYR A 300 23.69 -11.99 10.73
CA TYR A 300 24.38 -12.93 9.84
C TYR A 300 23.43 -14.02 9.27
N TYR A 301 22.30 -14.26 9.94
CA TYR A 301 21.32 -15.30 9.60
C TYR A 301 19.98 -14.77 9.08
N GLY A 302 19.84 -13.45 8.88
CA GLY A 302 18.62 -12.84 8.33
C GLY A 302 17.47 -12.58 9.31
N ASP A 303 17.56 -13.07 10.55
CA ASP A 303 16.53 -12.86 11.58
C ASP A 303 17.04 -11.99 12.74
N GLY A 304 16.15 -11.14 13.26
CA GLY A 304 16.49 -10.01 14.11
C GLY A 304 16.36 -10.21 15.63
N TYR A 305 15.53 -11.16 16.08
CA TYR A 305 15.15 -11.55 17.47
C TYR A 305 15.59 -10.62 18.62
N LEU A 306 15.33 -9.32 18.51
CA LEU A 306 16.03 -8.33 19.32
C LEU A 306 15.61 -8.42 20.79
N PHE A 307 14.29 -8.45 21.01
CA PHE A 307 13.64 -8.64 22.30
C PHE A 307 12.86 -9.96 22.36
N ASN A 308 13.32 -10.98 21.62
CA ASN A 308 12.70 -12.30 21.64
C ASN A 308 12.65 -12.87 23.07
N ASP A 309 11.55 -13.53 23.43
CA ASP A 309 11.27 -14.06 24.77
C ASP A 309 11.32 -13.00 25.90
N CYS A 310 11.16 -11.70 25.57
CA CYS A 310 10.88 -10.66 26.57
C CYS A 310 9.40 -10.70 26.98
N ILE A 311 8.98 -11.84 27.54
CA ILE A 311 7.57 -12.18 27.75
C ILE A 311 6.82 -11.17 28.63
N LYS A 312 7.47 -10.44 29.55
CA LYS A 312 6.83 -9.44 30.43
C LYS A 312 6.82 -8.02 29.86
N LEU A 313 7.24 -7.83 28.61
CA LEU A 313 7.32 -6.51 28.00
C LEU A 313 5.92 -5.93 27.84
N LYS A 314 5.58 -4.94 28.68
CA LYS A 314 4.23 -4.36 28.75
C LYS A 314 4.17 -2.96 28.16
N THR A 315 5.17 -2.12 28.46
CA THR A 315 5.23 -0.75 27.96
C THR A 315 6.43 -0.56 27.06
N VAL A 316 6.17 -0.10 25.83
CA VAL A 316 7.20 0.23 24.85
C VAL A 316 6.95 1.65 24.36
N SER A 317 7.97 2.50 24.49
CA SER A 317 7.97 3.89 24.02
C SER A 317 8.97 4.06 22.90
N LEU A 318 8.48 4.36 21.70
CA LEU A 318 9.28 4.64 20.51
C LEU A 318 9.30 6.15 20.27
N THR A 319 10.39 6.82 20.66
CA THR A 319 10.52 8.30 20.60
C THR A 319 11.54 8.77 19.58
N GLY A 320 12.34 7.87 19.01
CA GLY A 320 13.24 8.17 17.90
C GLY A 320 12.52 8.24 16.54
N ASP A 321 13.18 8.86 15.56
CA ASP A 321 12.70 9.02 14.18
C ASP A 321 12.84 7.72 13.34
N LEU A 322 12.28 6.61 13.85
CA LEU A 322 12.35 5.30 13.20
C LEU A 322 11.73 5.33 11.79
N LYS A 323 12.46 4.79 10.81
CA LYS A 323 11.98 4.62 9.42
C LYS A 323 11.28 3.29 9.20
N SER A 324 11.67 2.25 9.94
CA SER A 324 11.01 0.95 9.95
C SER A 324 10.93 0.41 11.37
N ILE A 325 9.99 -0.50 11.61
CA ILE A 325 10.09 -1.43 12.75
C ILE A 325 10.90 -2.64 12.25
N PRO A 326 12.10 -2.91 12.80
CA PRO A 326 12.92 -4.05 12.41
C PRO A 326 12.21 -5.40 12.56
N GLY A 327 12.64 -6.36 11.75
CA GLY A 327 12.12 -7.72 11.80
C GLY A 327 12.39 -8.38 13.16
N ASP A 328 11.44 -9.21 13.59
CA ASP A 328 11.48 -10.01 14.83
C ASP A 328 11.75 -9.17 16.10
N MET A 329 11.54 -7.85 16.05
CA MET A 329 11.94 -6.93 17.11
C MET A 329 11.24 -7.25 18.43
N PHE A 330 9.93 -7.45 18.39
CA PHE A 330 9.07 -7.75 19.54
C PHE A 330 8.45 -9.14 19.46
N GLU A 331 9.08 -10.07 18.73
CA GLU A 331 8.56 -11.42 18.61
C GLU A 331 8.48 -12.12 19.98
N GLY A 332 7.32 -12.69 20.31
CA GLY A 332 7.07 -13.35 21.61
C GLY A 332 6.94 -12.39 22.79
N ALA A 333 6.75 -11.08 22.56
CA ALA A 333 6.40 -10.13 23.61
C ALA A 333 4.92 -10.31 24.06
N GLU A 334 4.64 -11.45 24.69
CA GLU A 334 3.28 -11.93 24.99
C GLU A 334 2.42 -10.95 25.80
N TYR A 335 3.01 -10.12 26.66
CA TYR A 335 2.30 -9.16 27.54
C TYR A 335 2.23 -7.73 26.96
N LEU A 336 2.66 -7.52 25.71
CA LEU A 336 2.60 -6.20 25.07
C LEU A 336 1.14 -5.84 24.75
N GLU A 337 0.53 -4.98 25.57
CA GLU A 337 -0.90 -4.64 25.45
C GLU A 337 -1.17 -3.59 24.36
N THR A 338 -0.32 -2.57 24.28
CA THR A 338 -0.45 -1.45 23.33
C THR A 338 0.91 -0.93 22.90
N LEU A 339 0.99 -0.43 21.67
CA LEU A 339 2.17 0.23 21.13
C LEU A 339 1.75 1.34 20.17
N LYS A 340 2.36 2.51 20.32
CA LYS A 340 2.27 3.57 19.31
C LYS A 340 3.44 3.47 18.33
N ILE A 341 3.15 3.06 17.10
CA ILE A 341 4.13 3.14 16.01
C ILE A 341 4.34 4.62 15.63
N PRO A 342 5.60 5.10 15.53
CA PRO A 342 5.89 6.48 15.11
C PRO A 342 5.38 6.78 13.70
N SER A 343 4.89 8.01 13.46
CA SER A 343 4.35 8.42 12.16
C SER A 343 5.38 8.48 11.03
N THR A 344 6.67 8.35 11.34
CA THR A 344 7.78 8.31 10.39
C THR A 344 8.04 6.92 9.81
N VAL A 345 7.43 5.88 10.39
CA VAL A 345 7.62 4.49 9.97
C VAL A 345 6.93 4.24 8.63
N THR A 346 7.69 3.73 7.66
CA THR A 346 7.22 3.36 6.32
C THR A 346 7.10 1.84 6.15
N THR A 347 7.81 1.05 6.96
CA THR A 347 7.83 -0.41 6.85
C THR A 347 7.70 -1.07 8.23
N ILE A 348 6.82 -2.06 8.32
CA ILE A 348 6.76 -2.99 9.45
C ILE A 348 7.31 -4.32 8.95
N SER A 349 8.52 -4.68 9.40
CA SER A 349 9.24 -5.82 8.85
C SER A 349 8.77 -7.18 9.37
N LYS A 350 9.30 -8.23 8.76
CA LYS A 350 8.94 -9.64 9.02
C LYS A 350 8.86 -9.95 10.52
N SER A 351 7.77 -10.58 10.96
CA SER A 351 7.53 -11.02 12.33
C SER A 351 7.69 -9.95 13.43
N ALA A 352 7.70 -8.64 13.11
CA ALA A 352 8.02 -7.57 14.05
C ALA A 352 7.24 -7.63 15.38
N PHE A 353 5.99 -8.10 15.33
CA PHE A 353 5.07 -8.28 16.46
C PHE A 353 4.49 -9.71 16.54
N SER A 354 5.13 -10.69 15.89
CA SER A 354 4.68 -12.09 15.93
C SER A 354 4.59 -12.59 17.37
N GLY A 355 3.49 -13.23 17.76
CA GLY A 355 3.30 -13.75 19.12
C GLY A 355 3.07 -12.69 20.20
N CYS A 356 2.78 -11.43 19.85
CA CYS A 356 2.30 -10.42 20.80
C CYS A 356 0.84 -10.72 21.20
N THR A 357 0.62 -11.82 21.93
CA THR A 357 -0.71 -12.39 22.20
C THR A 357 -1.64 -11.48 23.01
N SER A 358 -1.11 -10.55 23.82
CA SER A 358 -1.91 -9.56 24.57
C SER A 358 -2.15 -8.24 23.83
N LEU A 359 -1.66 -8.07 22.59
CA LEU A 359 -1.80 -6.82 21.84
C LEU A 359 -3.25 -6.61 21.43
N GLN A 360 -3.94 -5.68 22.11
CA GLN A 360 -5.38 -5.46 21.92
C GLN A 360 -5.69 -4.52 20.76
N GLN A 361 -4.83 -3.51 20.58
CA GLN A 361 -5.00 -2.48 19.56
C GLN A 361 -3.66 -2.02 19.04
N ILE A 362 -3.59 -1.80 17.73
CA ILE A 362 -2.46 -1.12 17.11
C ILE A 362 -2.94 -0.17 16.02
N THR A 363 -2.37 1.04 16.01
CA THR A 363 -2.59 2.01 14.94
C THR A 363 -1.42 1.95 13.97
N ILE A 364 -1.69 1.50 12.75
CA ILE A 364 -0.73 1.53 11.64
C ILE A 364 -0.71 2.96 11.06
N PRO A 365 0.44 3.67 11.06
CA PRO A 365 0.50 5.05 10.57
C PRO A 365 0.28 5.17 9.06
N GLU A 366 -0.26 6.31 8.62
CA GLU A 366 -0.49 6.64 7.19
C GLU A 366 0.77 6.67 6.32
N ALA A 367 1.97 6.70 6.92
CA ALA A 367 3.23 6.64 6.19
C ALA A 367 3.64 5.21 5.80
N VAL A 368 3.02 4.18 6.39
CA VAL A 368 3.36 2.78 6.12
C VAL A 368 2.97 2.41 4.69
N THR A 369 3.95 1.92 3.94
CA THR A 369 3.80 1.42 2.56
C THR A 369 3.92 -0.10 2.49
N SER A 370 4.56 -0.76 3.47
CA SER A 370 4.73 -2.21 3.49
C SER A 370 4.55 -2.79 4.90
N ILE A 371 3.78 -3.88 4.98
CA ILE A 371 3.65 -4.75 6.15
C ILE A 371 4.15 -6.12 5.71
N GLU A 372 5.25 -6.62 6.27
CA GLU A 372 5.90 -7.83 5.78
C GLU A 372 5.32 -9.12 6.40
N GLU A 373 5.86 -10.26 5.96
CA GLU A 373 5.42 -11.60 6.35
C GLU A 373 5.36 -11.77 7.89
N ASN A 374 4.30 -12.42 8.38
CA ASN A 374 4.08 -12.72 9.80
C ASN A 374 4.13 -11.51 10.76
N ALA A 375 4.12 -10.26 10.26
CA ALA A 375 4.36 -9.06 11.06
C ALA A 375 3.54 -8.99 12.36
N PHE A 376 2.29 -9.45 12.33
CA PHE A 376 1.34 -9.53 13.45
C PHE A 376 0.78 -10.94 13.65
N ARG A 377 1.47 -12.00 13.19
CA ARG A 377 1.00 -13.38 13.39
C ARG A 377 0.79 -13.68 14.87
N ASN A 378 -0.26 -14.42 15.24
CA ASN A 378 -0.59 -14.77 16.62
C ASN A 378 -0.80 -13.55 17.54
N CYS A 379 -1.18 -12.37 17.02
CA CYS A 379 -1.68 -11.27 17.84
C CYS A 379 -3.13 -11.54 18.27
N SER A 380 -3.34 -12.62 19.04
CA SER A 380 -4.66 -13.21 19.27
C SER A 380 -5.63 -12.34 20.07
N SER A 381 -5.17 -11.29 20.76
CA SER A 381 -6.04 -10.31 21.43
C SER A 381 -6.46 -9.12 20.55
N LEU A 382 -5.94 -8.98 19.33
CA LEU A 382 -6.23 -7.85 18.45
C LEU A 382 -7.68 -7.95 17.97
N THR A 383 -8.53 -6.96 18.29
CA THR A 383 -9.97 -7.02 17.95
C THR A 383 -10.34 -6.29 16.66
N SER A 384 -9.58 -5.25 16.31
CA SER A 384 -9.85 -4.41 15.15
C SER A 384 -8.57 -3.97 14.46
N LEU A 385 -8.62 -3.82 13.14
CA LEU A 385 -7.48 -3.43 12.32
C LEU A 385 -7.91 -2.46 11.21
N VAL A 386 -7.13 -1.40 11.03
CA VAL A 386 -7.25 -0.49 9.89
C VAL A 386 -5.96 -0.50 9.10
N ILE A 387 -6.03 -0.93 7.84
CA ILE A 387 -4.93 -0.81 6.87
C ILE A 387 -5.02 0.57 6.21
N PRO A 388 -4.02 1.48 6.37
CA PRO A 388 -4.09 2.85 5.87
C PRO A 388 -3.93 2.96 4.35
N SER A 389 -4.17 4.16 3.80
CA SER A 389 -4.37 4.32 2.34
C SER A 389 -3.10 4.13 1.49
N LYS A 390 -1.93 4.30 2.11
CA LYS A 390 -0.62 4.19 1.42
C LYS A 390 -0.01 2.80 1.44
N VAL A 391 -0.63 1.80 2.07
CA VAL A 391 -0.07 0.44 2.10
C VAL A 391 -0.12 -0.17 0.70
N GLU A 392 1.03 -0.47 0.11
CA GLU A 392 1.16 -1.03 -1.24
C GLU A 392 1.38 -2.56 -1.22
N SER A 393 1.90 -3.10 -0.12
CA SER A 393 2.16 -4.53 0.05
C SER A 393 1.87 -5.04 1.47
N ILE A 394 1.28 -6.24 1.54
CA ILE A 394 1.05 -6.98 2.78
C ILE A 394 1.61 -8.40 2.57
N GLY A 395 2.52 -8.82 3.46
CA GLY A 395 3.15 -10.13 3.40
C GLY A 395 2.21 -11.27 3.77
N TYR A 396 2.61 -12.49 3.40
CA TYR A 396 1.89 -13.72 3.77
C TYR A 396 1.76 -13.84 5.30
N TYR A 397 0.59 -14.30 5.78
CA TYR A 397 0.29 -14.48 7.20
C TYR A 397 0.55 -13.24 8.08
N ALA A 398 0.60 -12.04 7.49
CA ALA A 398 0.89 -10.81 8.23
C ALA A 398 -0.03 -10.64 9.44
N PHE A 399 -1.29 -11.08 9.37
CA PHE A 399 -2.25 -11.09 10.47
C PHE A 399 -2.81 -12.49 10.76
N GLY A 400 -2.06 -13.56 10.45
CA GLY A 400 -2.54 -14.93 10.67
C GLY A 400 -2.73 -15.26 12.16
N HIS A 401 -3.70 -16.11 12.52
CA HIS A 401 -4.05 -16.45 13.91
C HIS A 401 -4.31 -15.23 14.82
N CYS A 402 -4.84 -14.14 14.27
CA CYS A 402 -5.40 -13.06 15.09
C CYS A 402 -6.81 -13.47 15.53
N ASP A 403 -6.90 -14.43 16.44
CA ASP A 403 -8.13 -15.20 16.72
C ASP A 403 -9.33 -14.35 17.17
N ASN A 404 -9.12 -13.19 17.81
CA ASN A 404 -10.19 -12.27 18.22
C ASN A 404 -10.45 -11.11 17.23
N LEU A 405 -9.77 -11.08 16.09
CA LEU A 405 -9.91 -10.01 15.10
C LEU A 405 -11.26 -10.13 14.40
N CYS A 406 -12.14 -9.14 14.58
CA CYS A 406 -13.52 -9.17 14.07
C CYS A 406 -13.93 -7.95 13.24
N ASP A 407 -13.23 -6.80 13.35
CA ASP A 407 -13.46 -5.62 12.50
C ASP A 407 -12.18 -5.27 11.72
N VAL A 408 -12.20 -5.47 10.40
CA VAL A 408 -11.10 -5.12 9.51
C VAL A 408 -11.56 -4.12 8.47
N GLU A 409 -10.92 -2.95 8.44
CA GLU A 409 -11.08 -1.94 7.40
C GLU A 409 -9.81 -1.82 6.54
N ILE A 410 -9.95 -2.00 5.22
CA ILE A 410 -8.87 -1.81 4.26
C ILE A 410 -9.10 -0.51 3.48
N LYS A 411 -8.27 0.50 3.76
CA LYS A 411 -8.30 1.82 3.10
C LYS A 411 -7.30 1.97 1.95
N SER A 412 -6.46 0.96 1.71
CA SER A 412 -5.41 1.04 0.70
C SER A 412 -5.95 1.39 -0.69
N ASP A 413 -5.27 2.34 -1.35
CA ASP A 413 -5.58 2.75 -2.73
C ASP A 413 -4.78 1.95 -3.78
N ASN A 414 -3.67 1.30 -3.40
CA ASN A 414 -2.68 0.72 -4.33
C ASN A 414 -2.09 -0.63 -3.87
N LEU A 415 -2.89 -1.47 -3.21
CA LEU A 415 -2.46 -2.77 -2.72
C LEU A 415 -2.20 -3.73 -3.90
N LYS A 416 -0.94 -4.14 -4.11
CA LYS A 416 -0.51 -4.91 -5.30
C LYS A 416 0.09 -6.27 -4.98
N ASN A 417 0.87 -6.37 -3.91
CA ASN A 417 1.66 -7.55 -3.61
C ASN A 417 1.16 -8.22 -2.33
N ILE A 418 0.67 -9.45 -2.49
CA ILE A 418 0.23 -10.33 -1.40
C ILE A 418 0.97 -11.66 -1.51
N GLY A 419 2.07 -11.82 -0.77
CA GLY A 419 2.79 -13.10 -0.61
C GLY A 419 3.36 -13.76 -1.89
N ILE A 420 3.98 -14.93 -1.72
CA ILE A 420 4.49 -15.78 -2.81
C ILE A 420 3.44 -16.84 -3.15
N TYR A 421 3.25 -17.13 -4.44
CA TYR A 421 2.31 -18.11 -4.99
C TYR A 421 2.17 -19.40 -4.16
N GLY A 422 0.93 -19.74 -3.77
CA GLY A 422 0.58 -21.03 -3.18
C GLY A 422 0.52 -21.10 -1.65
N SER A 423 0.88 -20.04 -0.94
CA SER A 423 0.78 -19.95 0.53
C SER A 423 -0.42 -19.10 0.97
N THR A 424 -0.91 -19.38 2.17
CA THR A 424 -2.20 -18.96 2.77
C THR A 424 -2.38 -17.42 2.96
N SER A 425 -3.62 -16.97 3.20
CA SER A 425 -4.07 -15.55 3.29
C SER A 425 -3.32 -14.66 4.29
N ILE A 426 -3.45 -13.35 4.09
CA ILE A 426 -3.03 -12.32 5.07
C ILE A 426 -3.75 -12.48 6.42
N PHE A 427 -4.96 -13.05 6.44
CA PHE A 427 -5.82 -13.32 7.59
C PHE A 427 -6.03 -14.82 7.85
N GLY A 428 -5.09 -15.68 7.44
CA GLY A 428 -5.22 -17.13 7.66
C GLY A 428 -5.51 -17.48 9.12
N ASP A 429 -6.43 -18.41 9.34
CA ASP A 429 -6.84 -18.87 10.67
C ASP A 429 -7.37 -17.79 11.63
N CYS A 430 -7.84 -16.62 11.15
CA CYS A 430 -8.51 -15.62 12.00
C CYS A 430 -9.96 -16.06 12.30
N ILE A 431 -10.14 -16.79 13.39
CA ILE A 431 -11.41 -17.48 13.68
C ILE A 431 -12.62 -16.58 13.99
N SER A 432 -12.40 -15.33 14.44
CA SER A 432 -13.47 -14.36 14.73
C SER A 432 -13.73 -13.37 13.59
N LEU A 433 -13.02 -13.47 12.46
CA LEU A 433 -13.11 -12.50 11.38
C LEU A 433 -14.32 -12.80 10.48
N GLU A 434 -15.49 -12.30 10.88
CA GLU A 434 -16.74 -12.52 10.13
C GLU A 434 -16.95 -11.52 8.99
N LYS A 435 -16.44 -10.29 9.12
CA LYS A 435 -16.70 -9.21 8.17
C LYS A 435 -15.44 -8.41 7.85
N VAL A 436 -15.25 -8.11 6.57
CA VAL A 436 -14.20 -7.21 6.08
C VAL A 436 -14.83 -6.08 5.26
N ARG A 437 -14.41 -4.84 5.49
CA ARG A 437 -14.85 -3.67 4.71
C ARG A 437 -13.69 -3.03 3.97
N MET A 438 -13.85 -2.86 2.67
CA MET A 438 -12.86 -2.20 1.80
C MET A 438 -13.38 -0.82 1.41
N THR A 439 -12.73 0.25 1.89
CA THR A 439 -13.17 1.65 1.72
C THR A 439 -12.19 2.51 0.93
N GLY A 440 -11.04 1.94 0.54
CA GLY A 440 -10.05 2.58 -0.33
C GLY A 440 -10.47 2.65 -1.80
N LYS A 441 -9.62 3.24 -2.63
CA LYS A 441 -9.83 3.40 -4.09
C LYS A 441 -9.19 2.29 -4.91
N LEU A 442 -9.11 1.10 -4.34
CA LEU A 442 -8.49 -0.05 -4.99
C LEU A 442 -9.21 -0.38 -6.30
N GLU A 443 -8.45 -0.66 -7.36
CA GLU A 443 -8.99 -1.02 -8.68
C GLU A 443 -9.10 -2.54 -8.90
N SER A 444 -8.39 -3.35 -8.13
CA SER A 444 -8.47 -4.81 -8.20
C SER A 444 -8.27 -5.46 -6.84
N ILE A 445 -8.98 -6.55 -6.56
CA ILE A 445 -8.71 -7.39 -5.39
C ILE A 445 -7.51 -8.29 -5.74
N PRO A 446 -6.36 -8.15 -5.06
CA PRO A 446 -5.16 -8.93 -5.37
C PRO A 446 -5.37 -10.43 -5.20
N SER A 447 -4.58 -11.20 -5.96
CA SER A 447 -4.60 -12.65 -5.90
C SER A 447 -4.36 -13.17 -4.49
N SER A 448 -5.10 -14.21 -4.10
CA SER A 448 -4.98 -14.88 -2.79
C SER A 448 -5.17 -13.99 -1.54
N MET A 449 -5.68 -12.76 -1.67
CA MET A 449 -5.84 -11.82 -0.54
C MET A 449 -6.53 -12.44 0.67
N PHE A 450 -7.64 -13.15 0.45
CA PHE A 450 -8.44 -13.81 1.50
C PHE A 450 -8.39 -15.34 1.42
N ARG A 451 -7.47 -15.93 0.66
CA ARG A 451 -7.34 -17.40 0.52
C ARG A 451 -7.22 -18.16 1.85
N ASP A 452 -8.10 -19.12 2.12
CA ASP A 452 -8.19 -19.86 3.40
C ASP A 452 -8.65 -19.02 4.60
N SER A 453 -9.26 -17.85 4.37
CA SER A 453 -9.93 -17.07 5.42
C SER A 453 -11.32 -17.65 5.71
N GLN A 454 -11.32 -18.87 6.26
CA GLN A 454 -12.50 -19.76 6.34
C GLN A 454 -13.71 -19.20 7.09
N TYR A 455 -13.50 -18.18 7.93
CA TYR A 455 -14.50 -17.62 8.85
C TYR A 455 -15.16 -16.33 8.34
N ILE A 456 -14.66 -15.75 7.25
CA ILE A 456 -15.28 -14.56 6.64
C ILE A 456 -16.66 -14.94 6.09
N GLN A 457 -17.70 -14.24 6.54
CA GLN A 457 -19.09 -14.42 6.13
C GLN A 457 -19.52 -13.41 5.07
N SER A 458 -18.98 -12.18 5.12
CA SER A 458 -19.27 -11.12 4.16
C SER A 458 -18.08 -10.18 3.92
N VAL A 459 -17.97 -9.66 2.70
CA VAL A 459 -16.96 -8.67 2.32
C VAL A 459 -17.63 -7.51 1.57
N GLU A 460 -17.45 -6.30 2.07
CA GLU A 460 -17.94 -5.08 1.42
C GLU A 460 -16.88 -4.55 0.45
N LEU A 461 -17.17 -4.61 -0.85
CA LEU A 461 -16.30 -4.16 -1.92
C LEU A 461 -16.62 -2.72 -2.35
N PRO A 462 -15.61 -1.85 -2.60
CA PRO A 462 -15.86 -0.50 -3.10
C PRO A 462 -16.25 -0.55 -4.58
N SER A 463 -17.03 0.43 -5.04
CA SER A 463 -17.44 0.51 -6.44
C SER A 463 -16.29 0.74 -7.42
N THR A 464 -15.06 0.98 -6.95
CA THR A 464 -13.87 1.21 -7.78
C THR A 464 -13.26 -0.08 -8.33
N ILE A 465 -13.63 -1.24 -7.79
CA ILE A 465 -13.08 -2.54 -8.21
C ILE A 465 -13.49 -2.83 -9.67
N LYS A 466 -12.50 -3.14 -10.49
CA LYS A 466 -12.60 -3.57 -11.89
C LYS A 466 -12.28 -5.06 -12.04
N GLU A 467 -11.48 -5.63 -11.16
CA GLU A 467 -11.05 -7.03 -11.24
C GLU A 467 -11.04 -7.70 -9.88
N ILE A 468 -11.51 -8.94 -9.82
CA ILE A 468 -11.30 -9.86 -8.69
C ILE A 468 -10.29 -10.89 -9.17
N SER A 469 -9.02 -10.79 -8.74
CA SER A 469 -7.94 -11.64 -9.28
C SER A 469 -7.99 -13.07 -8.74
N SER A 470 -7.12 -13.93 -9.28
CA SER A 470 -7.14 -15.37 -9.01
C SER A 470 -7.03 -15.74 -7.53
N SER A 471 -7.80 -16.73 -7.09
CA SER A 471 -7.85 -17.22 -5.71
C SER A 471 -8.16 -16.16 -4.64
N ALA A 472 -8.69 -14.98 -5.00
CA ALA A 472 -8.89 -13.86 -4.07
C ALA A 472 -9.67 -14.26 -2.79
N PHE A 473 -10.66 -15.14 -2.92
CA PHE A 473 -11.51 -15.69 -1.85
C PHE A 473 -11.51 -17.22 -1.83
N GLU A 474 -10.47 -17.88 -2.37
CA GLU A 474 -10.38 -19.35 -2.35
C GLU A 474 -10.49 -19.87 -0.89
N ASN A 475 -11.26 -20.93 -0.65
CA ASN A 475 -11.53 -21.53 0.66
C ASN A 475 -12.08 -20.56 1.73
N CYS A 476 -12.75 -19.47 1.34
CA CYS A 476 -13.59 -18.69 2.27
C CYS A 476 -14.90 -19.45 2.58
N SER A 477 -14.79 -20.57 3.30
CA SER A 477 -15.89 -21.54 3.44
C SER A 477 -17.16 -21.01 4.11
N SER A 478 -17.07 -19.98 4.95
CA SER A 478 -18.21 -19.34 5.60
C SER A 478 -18.83 -18.19 4.80
N LEU A 479 -18.22 -17.81 3.66
CA LEU A 479 -18.69 -16.70 2.83
C LEU A 479 -20.04 -17.07 2.22
N ASN A 480 -21.10 -16.47 2.74
CA ASN A 480 -22.48 -16.75 2.33
C ASN A 480 -23.07 -15.60 1.50
N GLN A 481 -22.52 -14.41 1.61
CA GLN A 481 -22.99 -13.24 0.87
C GLN A 481 -21.82 -12.40 0.37
N ILE A 482 -21.82 -12.14 -0.94
CA ILE A 482 -20.95 -11.13 -1.55
C ILE A 482 -21.69 -10.41 -2.69
N THR A 483 -21.58 -9.08 -2.74
CA THR A 483 -22.09 -8.28 -3.84
C THR A 483 -20.93 -7.88 -4.74
N ILE A 484 -20.93 -8.39 -5.98
CA ILE A 484 -19.95 -8.01 -7.00
C ILE A 484 -20.32 -6.62 -7.54
N PRO A 485 -19.46 -5.59 -7.44
CA PRO A 485 -19.77 -4.26 -7.96
C PRO A 485 -19.96 -4.25 -9.48
N GLU A 486 -20.85 -3.37 -9.96
CA GLU A 486 -21.16 -3.22 -11.39
C GLU A 486 -19.93 -2.89 -12.26
N ASN A 487 -18.86 -2.32 -11.71
CA ASN A 487 -17.67 -1.95 -12.48
C ASN A 487 -16.70 -3.12 -12.71
N VAL A 488 -16.94 -4.29 -12.13
CA VAL A 488 -16.09 -5.48 -12.32
C VAL A 488 -16.21 -6.00 -13.75
N THR A 489 -15.08 -6.15 -14.42
CA THR A 489 -14.96 -6.67 -15.79
C THR A 489 -14.37 -8.08 -15.85
N ALA A 490 -13.70 -8.54 -14.81
CA ALA A 490 -13.07 -9.86 -14.78
C ALA A 490 -13.09 -10.49 -13.38
N ILE A 491 -13.40 -11.79 -13.34
CA ILE A 491 -13.28 -12.65 -12.15
C ILE A 491 -12.24 -13.73 -12.49
N GLY A 492 -11.17 -13.80 -11.71
CA GLY A 492 -10.01 -14.64 -11.96
C GLY A 492 -10.22 -16.12 -11.69
N ARG A 493 -9.21 -16.93 -12.03
CA ARG A 493 -9.17 -18.37 -11.78
C ARG A 493 -9.33 -18.66 -10.28
N ASP A 494 -10.15 -19.64 -9.92
CA ASP A 494 -10.35 -20.07 -8.52
C ASP A 494 -10.78 -18.94 -7.54
N ALA A 495 -11.25 -17.79 -8.05
CA ALA A 495 -11.47 -16.58 -7.25
C ALA A 495 -12.38 -16.79 -6.02
N PHE A 496 -13.38 -17.66 -6.13
CA PHE A 496 -14.30 -18.07 -5.06
C PHE A 496 -14.32 -19.59 -4.85
N ASN A 497 -13.32 -20.32 -5.33
CA ASN A 497 -13.27 -21.78 -5.20
C ASN A 497 -13.34 -22.18 -3.72
N GLY A 498 -14.25 -23.09 -3.34
CA GLY A 498 -14.38 -23.55 -1.96
C GLY A 498 -15.16 -22.61 -1.03
N CYS A 499 -15.89 -21.62 -1.56
CA CYS A 499 -16.87 -20.83 -0.80
C CYS A 499 -18.12 -21.67 -0.51
N LYS A 500 -17.97 -22.66 0.38
CA LYS A 500 -18.96 -23.71 0.65
C LYS A 500 -20.32 -23.22 1.15
N SER A 501 -20.40 -22.02 1.74
CA SER A 501 -21.63 -21.43 2.27
C SER A 501 -22.33 -20.49 1.28
N LEU A 502 -21.79 -20.26 0.09
CA LEU A 502 -22.39 -19.38 -0.90
C LEU A 502 -23.56 -20.09 -1.60
N GLU A 503 -24.77 -19.63 -1.36
CA GLU A 503 -26.01 -20.24 -1.90
C GLU A 503 -26.42 -19.68 -3.25
N GLU A 504 -26.29 -18.36 -3.43
CA GLU A 504 -26.55 -17.69 -4.69
C GLU A 504 -25.53 -16.59 -4.99
N ILE A 505 -25.31 -16.34 -6.28
CA ILE A 505 -24.46 -15.24 -6.74
C ILE A 505 -25.04 -14.58 -7.99
N THR A 506 -24.92 -13.26 -8.07
CA THR A 506 -25.23 -12.49 -9.28
C THR A 506 -23.92 -11.98 -9.89
N ILE A 507 -23.67 -12.35 -11.14
CA ILE A 507 -22.54 -11.89 -11.95
C ILE A 507 -23.03 -10.70 -12.81
N PRO A 508 -22.54 -9.47 -12.55
CA PRO A 508 -23.02 -8.26 -13.22
C PRO A 508 -22.80 -8.23 -14.73
N VAL A 509 -23.55 -7.37 -15.43
CA VAL A 509 -23.53 -7.24 -16.90
C VAL A 509 -22.16 -6.85 -17.47
N ASN A 510 -21.30 -6.16 -16.69
CA ASN A 510 -20.00 -5.72 -17.18
C ASN A 510 -18.90 -6.79 -17.04
N VAL A 511 -19.17 -7.93 -16.40
CA VAL A 511 -18.18 -9.02 -16.27
C VAL A 511 -18.00 -9.69 -17.63
N GLU A 512 -16.86 -9.44 -18.28
CA GLU A 512 -16.52 -9.96 -19.61
C GLU A 512 -15.91 -11.36 -19.54
N THR A 513 -15.21 -11.68 -18.45
CA THR A 513 -14.45 -12.93 -18.30
C THR A 513 -14.65 -13.57 -16.93
N LEU A 514 -14.83 -14.88 -16.94
CA LEU A 514 -14.87 -15.74 -15.77
C LEU A 514 -13.75 -16.78 -15.88
N GLY A 515 -12.83 -16.77 -14.93
CA GLY A 515 -11.70 -17.68 -14.88
C GLY A 515 -12.09 -19.10 -14.51
N ASN A 516 -11.28 -20.07 -14.94
CA ASN A 516 -11.51 -21.49 -14.67
C ASN A 516 -11.60 -21.74 -13.15
N GLY A 517 -12.56 -22.56 -12.75
CA GLY A 517 -12.76 -22.91 -11.34
C GLY A 517 -13.20 -21.75 -10.45
N ALA A 518 -13.60 -20.60 -11.00
CA ALA A 518 -13.94 -19.41 -10.21
C ALA A 518 -14.92 -19.68 -9.07
N PHE A 519 -15.90 -20.57 -9.24
CA PHE A 519 -16.82 -21.01 -8.18
C PHE A 519 -16.76 -22.52 -7.95
N ALA A 520 -15.66 -23.19 -8.26
CA ALA A 520 -15.48 -24.63 -8.01
C ALA A 520 -15.66 -24.93 -6.51
N ASN A 521 -16.13 -26.13 -6.15
CA ASN A 521 -16.30 -26.56 -4.75
C ASN A 521 -17.18 -25.64 -3.86
N CYS A 522 -17.98 -24.74 -4.45
CA CYS A 522 -19.06 -24.04 -3.75
C CYS A 522 -20.24 -25.01 -3.55
N THR A 523 -20.19 -25.83 -2.50
CA THR A 523 -21.06 -26.99 -2.34
C THR A 523 -22.54 -26.67 -2.05
N LEU A 524 -22.86 -25.47 -1.59
CA LEU A 524 -24.25 -25.02 -1.38
C LEU A 524 -24.74 -24.07 -2.49
N LEU A 525 -23.93 -23.84 -3.54
CA LEU A 525 -24.32 -22.94 -4.61
C LEU A 525 -25.44 -23.58 -5.44
N GLU A 526 -26.65 -23.06 -5.30
CA GLU A 526 -27.85 -23.56 -5.99
C GLU A 526 -28.23 -22.66 -7.17
N LYS A 527 -27.86 -21.37 -7.13
CA LYS A 527 -28.32 -20.38 -8.10
C LYS A 527 -27.22 -19.41 -8.54
N VAL A 528 -26.97 -19.35 -9.84
CA VAL A 528 -26.03 -18.41 -10.46
C VAL A 528 -26.77 -17.55 -11.47
N THR A 529 -26.90 -16.25 -11.21
CA THR A 529 -27.51 -15.31 -12.17
C THR A 529 -26.43 -14.64 -12.99
N VAL A 530 -26.41 -14.88 -14.31
CA VAL A 530 -25.46 -14.28 -15.25
C VAL A 530 -26.14 -13.20 -16.07
N GLN A 531 -25.76 -11.94 -15.87
CA GLN A 531 -26.38 -10.79 -16.54
C GLN A 531 -25.71 -10.39 -17.85
N ASN A 532 -24.47 -10.83 -18.11
CA ASN A 532 -23.80 -10.60 -19.38
C ASN A 532 -24.11 -11.75 -20.37
N PRO A 533 -24.87 -11.50 -21.47
CA PRO A 533 -25.19 -12.55 -22.43
C PRO A 533 -23.97 -13.07 -23.21
N ASP A 534 -22.89 -12.29 -23.28
CA ASP A 534 -21.69 -12.58 -24.05
C ASP A 534 -20.48 -12.89 -23.14
N MET A 535 -20.71 -13.24 -21.87
CA MET A 535 -19.63 -13.53 -20.92
C MET A 535 -18.76 -14.68 -21.42
N ASN A 536 -17.45 -14.51 -21.41
CA ASN A 536 -16.53 -15.57 -21.74
C ASN A 536 -16.27 -16.48 -20.52
N PHE A 537 -16.76 -17.72 -20.60
CA PHE A 537 -16.52 -18.76 -19.60
C PHE A 537 -15.17 -19.49 -19.78
N HIS A 538 -14.39 -19.16 -20.82
CA HIS A 538 -13.18 -19.91 -21.19
C HIS A 538 -11.89 -19.06 -21.15
N LEU A 539 -10.96 -19.48 -20.28
CA LEU A 539 -9.55 -19.13 -20.38
C LEU A 539 -8.72 -20.42 -20.58
N ASN A 540 -8.36 -20.69 -21.84
CA ASN A 540 -7.43 -21.72 -22.32
C ASN A 540 -7.85 -23.20 -22.24
N SER A 541 -7.83 -23.83 -23.42
CA SER A 541 -8.21 -25.21 -23.77
C SER A 541 -7.25 -26.32 -23.31
N TYR A 542 -6.46 -26.12 -22.24
CA TYR A 542 -5.44 -27.08 -21.81
C TYR A 542 -5.79 -27.88 -20.54
N GLU A 543 -6.86 -27.53 -19.83
CA GLU A 543 -7.30 -28.26 -18.63
C GLU A 543 -8.82 -28.46 -18.70
N SER A 544 -9.26 -29.55 -19.33
CA SER A 544 -10.66 -29.87 -19.65
C SER A 544 -11.50 -30.36 -18.46
N ASP A 545 -10.95 -30.38 -17.25
CA ASP A 545 -11.50 -31.17 -16.13
C ASP A 545 -11.89 -30.33 -14.89
N TYR A 546 -11.97 -29.00 -15.00
CA TYR A 546 -12.32 -28.13 -13.87
C TYR A 546 -13.74 -27.53 -13.98
N ASN A 547 -14.62 -27.95 -13.07
CA ASN A 547 -15.96 -27.40 -12.88
C ASN A 547 -15.88 -25.89 -12.59
N HIS A 548 -16.63 -25.07 -13.32
CA HIS A 548 -16.67 -23.62 -13.08
C HIS A 548 -17.60 -23.26 -11.91
N PHE A 549 -18.62 -24.08 -11.64
CA PHE A 549 -19.62 -23.86 -10.60
C PHE A 549 -19.85 -25.11 -9.75
N GLY A 550 -19.37 -25.11 -8.50
CA GLY A 550 -19.79 -26.04 -7.46
C GLY A 550 -19.89 -27.52 -7.87
N ASN A 551 -20.96 -28.17 -7.41
CA ASN A 551 -21.37 -29.51 -7.81
C ASN A 551 -22.38 -29.36 -8.95
N ASP A 552 -21.92 -29.46 -10.20
CA ASP A 552 -22.64 -29.10 -11.43
C ASP A 552 -24.06 -29.70 -11.53
N ASP A 553 -24.32 -30.83 -10.87
CA ASP A 553 -25.62 -31.52 -10.83
C ASP A 553 -26.73 -30.74 -10.10
N PHE A 554 -26.39 -29.75 -9.25
CA PHE A 554 -27.35 -29.03 -8.38
C PHE A 554 -27.45 -27.53 -8.66
N VAL A 555 -26.54 -26.98 -9.47
CA VAL A 555 -26.54 -25.55 -9.79
C VAL A 555 -27.57 -25.27 -10.88
N ASN A 556 -28.42 -24.26 -10.67
CA ASN A 556 -29.25 -23.68 -11.71
C ASN A 556 -28.66 -22.34 -12.18
N ILE A 557 -28.26 -22.29 -13.45
CA ILE A 557 -27.82 -21.06 -14.10
C ILE A 557 -29.06 -20.31 -14.60
N ILE A 558 -29.18 -19.05 -14.20
CA ILE A 558 -30.22 -18.12 -14.66
C ILE A 558 -29.57 -17.12 -15.62
N GLY A 559 -30.05 -17.05 -16.86
CA GLY A 559 -29.51 -16.16 -17.87
C GLY A 559 -30.43 -16.01 -19.08
N TYR A 560 -29.93 -15.39 -20.16
CA TYR A 560 -30.67 -15.27 -21.42
C TYR A 560 -30.64 -16.57 -22.21
N GLY A 561 -31.75 -16.95 -22.85
CA GLY A 561 -31.91 -18.25 -23.53
C GLY A 561 -30.97 -18.50 -24.72
N ASP A 562 -30.30 -17.47 -25.22
CA ASP A 562 -29.28 -17.55 -26.29
C ASP A 562 -27.97 -16.85 -25.88
N SER A 563 -27.68 -16.85 -24.58
CA SER A 563 -26.40 -16.41 -24.02
C SER A 563 -25.32 -17.48 -24.11
N THR A 564 -24.06 -17.06 -23.95
CA THR A 564 -22.93 -17.95 -23.69
C THR A 564 -23.14 -18.78 -22.41
N ALA A 565 -23.89 -18.26 -21.43
CA ALA A 565 -24.23 -19.00 -20.22
C ALA A 565 -25.16 -20.18 -20.50
N LYS A 566 -26.10 -20.04 -21.45
CA LYS A 566 -26.93 -21.16 -21.92
C LYS A 566 -26.08 -22.22 -22.63
N THR A 567 -25.22 -21.79 -23.55
CA THR A 567 -24.31 -22.70 -24.27
C THR A 567 -23.43 -23.47 -23.28
N PHE A 568 -22.84 -22.76 -22.31
CA PHE A 568 -22.03 -23.35 -21.25
C PHE A 568 -22.85 -24.36 -20.42
N ALA A 569 -24.08 -24.02 -20.02
CA ALA A 569 -24.94 -24.92 -19.27
C ALA A 569 -25.26 -26.20 -20.07
N ASP A 570 -25.58 -26.08 -21.36
CA ASP A 570 -25.87 -27.21 -22.25
C ASP A 570 -24.66 -28.13 -22.45
N GLU A 571 -23.47 -27.55 -22.64
CA GLU A 571 -22.23 -28.30 -22.86
C GLU A 571 -21.79 -29.08 -21.62
N ASN A 572 -22.12 -28.60 -20.42
CA ASN A 572 -21.73 -29.20 -19.14
C ASN A 572 -22.88 -29.94 -18.43
N GLY A 573 -24.08 -30.01 -19.05
CA GLY A 573 -25.23 -30.70 -18.46
C GLY A 573 -25.82 -30.03 -17.21
N ILE A 574 -25.59 -28.73 -17.04
CA ILE A 574 -26.04 -27.93 -15.88
C ILE A 574 -27.49 -27.46 -16.10
N SER A 575 -28.29 -27.40 -15.04
CA SER A 575 -29.67 -26.90 -15.12
C SER A 575 -29.68 -25.42 -15.50
N PHE A 576 -30.55 -25.04 -16.44
CA PHE A 576 -30.68 -23.66 -16.90
C PHE A 576 -32.13 -23.20 -16.83
N THR A 577 -32.34 -22.06 -16.18
CA THR A 577 -33.61 -21.34 -16.20
C THR A 577 -33.45 -20.09 -17.03
N GLU A 578 -34.24 -19.98 -18.09
CA GLU A 578 -34.36 -18.71 -18.79
C GLU A 578 -34.89 -17.67 -17.79
N SER A 579 -34.14 -16.59 -17.59
CA SER A 579 -34.56 -15.53 -16.67
C SER A 579 -35.98 -15.06 -17.02
N GLU A 580 -36.84 -14.73 -16.07
CA GLU A 580 -38.13 -14.10 -16.40
C GLU A 580 -37.94 -12.71 -17.05
N ASN A 581 -36.72 -12.14 -16.92
CA ASN A 581 -36.27 -10.99 -17.72
C ASN A 581 -35.92 -11.35 -19.18
N ALA A 582 -35.90 -12.64 -19.56
CA ALA A 582 -35.51 -13.13 -20.88
C ALA A 582 -36.60 -13.00 -21.95
N GLU A 583 -37.81 -12.56 -21.58
CA GLU A 583 -38.86 -12.32 -22.57
C GLU A 583 -38.52 -11.16 -23.53
N VAL A 584 -37.49 -10.38 -23.20
CA VAL A 584 -37.01 -9.25 -23.98
C VAL A 584 -35.50 -9.32 -24.10
N LYS A 585 -35.02 -9.95 -25.17
CA LYS A 585 -33.59 -10.05 -25.42
C LYS A 585 -33.12 -8.89 -26.29
N PHE A 586 -32.12 -8.17 -25.82
CA PHE A 586 -31.38 -7.23 -26.65
C PHE A 586 -30.45 -8.01 -27.59
N ASP A 587 -30.79 -8.04 -28.88
CA ASP A 587 -30.02 -8.70 -29.94
C ASP A 587 -28.82 -7.87 -30.42
N GLY A 588 -28.70 -6.64 -29.93
CA GLY A 588 -27.59 -5.74 -30.24
C GLY A 588 -28.06 -4.33 -30.56
N ALA A 589 -27.09 -3.46 -30.84
CA ALA A 589 -27.35 -2.12 -31.31
C ALA A 589 -26.76 -1.90 -32.70
N SER A 590 -27.36 -0.94 -33.42
CA SER A 590 -26.72 -0.34 -34.58
C SER A 590 -26.89 1.16 -34.54
N VAL A 591 -26.03 1.87 -35.27
CA VAL A 591 -26.20 3.30 -35.47
C VAL A 591 -26.70 3.51 -36.89
N THR A 592 -27.76 4.29 -37.03
CA THR A 592 -28.25 4.79 -38.31
C THR A 592 -27.99 6.28 -38.43
N LEU A 593 -27.66 6.70 -39.64
CA LEU A 593 -27.51 8.09 -39.99
C LEU A 593 -28.50 8.41 -41.11
N ALA A 594 -29.52 9.19 -40.78
CA ALA A 594 -30.44 9.77 -41.75
C ALA A 594 -30.47 11.28 -41.53
N ASP A 595 -31.51 11.80 -40.87
CA ASP A 595 -31.64 13.22 -40.50
C ASP A 595 -31.03 13.56 -39.14
N THR A 596 -30.95 12.57 -38.26
CA THR A 596 -30.36 12.61 -36.91
C THR A 596 -29.57 11.32 -36.67
N ILE A 597 -28.76 11.26 -35.61
CA ILE A 597 -28.10 10.01 -35.24
C ILE A 597 -29.12 9.13 -34.51
N GLY A 598 -29.46 7.99 -35.09
CA GLY A 598 -30.34 7.00 -34.49
C GLY A 598 -29.54 5.88 -33.86
N LEU A 599 -29.68 5.69 -32.54
CA LEU A 599 -29.22 4.47 -31.88
C LEU A 599 -30.37 3.45 -31.89
N ASN A 600 -30.18 2.40 -32.67
CA ASN A 600 -31.14 1.34 -32.87
C ASN A 600 -30.90 0.24 -31.84
N PHE A 601 -31.96 -0.15 -31.13
CA PHE A 601 -31.96 -1.27 -30.21
C PHE A 601 -32.73 -2.41 -30.88
N TYR A 602 -32.04 -3.51 -31.15
CA TYR A 602 -32.62 -4.72 -31.70
C TYR A 602 -33.12 -5.52 -30.51
N VAL A 603 -34.42 -5.75 -30.47
CA VAL A 603 -35.09 -6.36 -29.34
C VAL A 603 -35.89 -7.53 -29.84
N LYS A 604 -35.44 -8.72 -29.48
CA LYS A 604 -36.13 -9.99 -29.73
C LYS A 604 -37.15 -10.20 -28.63
N MET A 605 -38.36 -10.47 -29.06
CA MET A 605 -39.55 -10.57 -28.21
C MET A 605 -40.27 -11.88 -28.53
N THR A 606 -41.17 -12.33 -27.67
CA THR A 606 -42.01 -13.50 -28.00
C THR A 606 -42.96 -13.18 -29.16
N ALA A 607 -43.40 -14.21 -29.91
CA ALA A 607 -44.37 -14.02 -31.00
C ALA A 607 -45.72 -13.44 -30.54
N ALA A 608 -46.05 -13.54 -29.25
CA ALA A 608 -47.21 -12.92 -28.63
C ALA A 608 -46.98 -11.44 -28.34
N ASP A 609 -45.84 -11.09 -27.72
CA ASP A 609 -45.49 -9.71 -27.36
C ASP A 609 -45.32 -8.81 -28.59
N VAL A 610 -44.81 -9.37 -29.69
CA VAL A 610 -44.69 -8.66 -30.97
C VAL A 610 -46.04 -8.19 -31.51
N LYS A 611 -47.14 -8.86 -31.13
CA LYS A 611 -48.51 -8.50 -31.51
C LYS A 611 -49.18 -7.55 -30.51
N ASN A 612 -48.56 -7.31 -29.34
CA ASN A 612 -49.08 -6.38 -28.35
C ASN A 612 -48.85 -4.94 -28.81
N SER A 613 -49.85 -4.34 -29.45
CA SER A 613 -49.76 -2.97 -29.99
C SER A 613 -49.55 -1.87 -28.95
N LYS A 614 -49.63 -2.20 -27.65
CA LYS A 614 -49.35 -1.27 -26.55
C LYS A 614 -47.90 -1.33 -26.07
N ALA A 615 -47.09 -2.30 -26.51
CA ALA A 615 -45.69 -2.38 -26.11
C ALA A 615 -44.89 -1.18 -26.64
N TYR A 616 -43.96 -0.67 -25.82
CA TYR A 616 -43.13 0.47 -26.18
C TYR A 616 -41.76 0.41 -25.51
N MET A 617 -40.75 0.99 -26.15
CA MET A 617 -39.44 1.21 -25.55
C MET A 617 -39.41 2.58 -24.89
N LYS A 618 -39.05 2.62 -23.60
CA LYS A 618 -38.83 3.84 -22.83
C LYS A 618 -37.35 4.18 -22.86
N PHE A 619 -37.01 5.32 -23.47
CA PHE A 619 -35.67 5.90 -23.44
C PHE A 619 -35.63 7.06 -22.45
N GLN A 620 -34.69 7.04 -21.52
CA GLN A 620 -34.37 8.16 -20.65
C GLN A 620 -33.01 8.73 -21.05
N LEU A 621 -33.00 10.01 -21.40
CA LEU A 621 -31.81 10.77 -21.78
C LEU A 621 -31.10 11.33 -20.54
N ALA A 622 -29.86 11.80 -20.71
CA ALA A 622 -29.03 12.29 -19.62
C ALA A 622 -29.60 13.54 -18.90
N ASP A 623 -30.39 14.35 -19.59
CA ASP A 623 -31.10 15.51 -19.05
C ASP A 623 -32.38 15.14 -18.26
N GLY A 624 -32.70 13.85 -18.18
CA GLY A 624 -33.91 13.33 -17.55
C GLY A 624 -35.13 13.25 -18.48
N THR A 625 -35.02 13.72 -19.73
CA THR A 625 -36.09 13.63 -20.72
C THR A 625 -36.42 12.16 -21.02
N VAL A 626 -37.71 11.83 -21.04
CA VAL A 626 -38.20 10.47 -21.37
C VAL A 626 -38.87 10.47 -22.73
N LYS A 627 -38.35 9.66 -23.67
CA LYS A 627 -38.93 9.38 -24.97
C LYS A 627 -39.54 7.97 -24.97
N LYS A 628 -40.75 7.81 -25.51
CA LYS A 628 -41.39 6.51 -25.70
C LYS A 628 -41.52 6.21 -27.19
N VAL A 629 -41.06 5.03 -27.61
CA VAL A 629 -41.16 4.56 -29.00
C VAL A 629 -42.09 3.35 -29.02
N SER A 630 -43.26 3.51 -29.64
CA SER A 630 -44.25 2.44 -29.76
C SER A 630 -43.73 1.32 -30.67
N ILE A 631 -44.04 0.06 -30.34
CA ILE A 631 -43.76 -1.08 -31.20
C ILE A 631 -44.40 -0.93 -32.59
N THR A 632 -45.52 -0.21 -32.70
CA THR A 632 -46.19 0.08 -33.98
C THR A 632 -45.37 0.98 -34.91
N ASP A 633 -44.42 1.73 -34.34
CA ASP A 633 -43.55 2.67 -35.07
C ASP A 633 -42.19 2.03 -35.41
N THR A 634 -41.99 0.76 -35.03
CA THR A 634 -40.75 0.03 -35.27
C THR A 634 -40.77 -0.71 -36.60
N LYS A 635 -39.57 -1.04 -37.09
CA LYS A 635 -39.42 -1.93 -38.26
C LYS A 635 -39.16 -3.36 -37.79
N GLN A 636 -39.73 -4.32 -38.52
CA GLN A 636 -39.35 -5.72 -38.39
C GLN A 636 -37.94 -5.93 -38.94
N TYR A 637 -37.12 -6.72 -38.24
CA TYR A 637 -35.84 -7.16 -38.77
C TYR A 637 -36.06 -8.24 -39.85
N SER A 638 -35.45 -8.08 -41.04
CA SER A 638 -35.82 -8.87 -42.23
C SER A 638 -35.53 -10.36 -42.11
N GLU A 639 -34.62 -10.77 -41.22
CA GLU A 639 -34.22 -12.16 -41.02
C GLU A 639 -34.98 -12.87 -39.89
N ASP A 640 -35.43 -12.12 -38.86
CA ASP A 640 -36.21 -12.65 -37.73
C ASP A 640 -37.54 -11.90 -37.57
N LYS A 641 -38.66 -12.64 -37.69
CA LYS A 641 -40.02 -12.09 -37.57
C LYS A 641 -40.33 -11.58 -36.16
N ASN A 642 -39.59 -12.04 -35.16
CA ASN A 642 -39.80 -11.75 -33.75
C ASN A 642 -38.88 -10.64 -33.19
N THR A 643 -37.95 -10.13 -33.99
CA THR A 643 -37.09 -9.00 -33.60
C THR A 643 -37.66 -7.68 -34.11
N ARG A 644 -37.71 -6.69 -33.20
CA ARG A 644 -38.16 -5.32 -33.46
C ARG A 644 -37.03 -4.34 -33.22
N VAL A 645 -36.95 -3.32 -34.08
CA VAL A 645 -35.91 -2.30 -34.00
C VAL A 645 -36.49 -1.01 -33.44
N PHE A 646 -36.12 -0.69 -32.20
CA PHE A 646 -36.50 0.56 -31.53
C PHE A 646 -35.39 1.59 -31.69
N THR A 647 -35.67 2.71 -32.34
CA THR A 647 -34.66 3.74 -32.60
C THR A 647 -34.83 4.93 -31.66
N CYS A 648 -33.81 5.22 -30.86
CA CYS A 648 -33.70 6.50 -30.16
C CYS A 648 -32.90 7.49 -31.01
N THR A 649 -33.56 8.53 -31.52
CA THR A 649 -32.91 9.58 -32.32
C THR A 649 -32.40 10.72 -31.43
N MET A 650 -31.18 11.18 -31.73
CA MET A 650 -30.54 12.30 -31.03
C MET A 650 -29.73 13.20 -31.99
N PRO A 651 -29.61 14.49 -31.67
CA PRO A 651 -28.61 15.39 -32.24
C PRO A 651 -27.18 14.85 -32.09
N ALA A 652 -26.29 15.22 -33.00
CA ALA A 652 -24.89 14.84 -32.93
C ALA A 652 -24.16 15.34 -31.66
N ALA A 653 -24.63 16.45 -31.08
CA ALA A 653 -24.10 16.98 -29.82
C ALA A 653 -24.32 16.01 -28.64
N GLU A 654 -25.46 15.31 -28.62
CA GLU A 654 -25.91 14.42 -27.54
C GLU A 654 -25.37 12.98 -27.72
N MET A 655 -24.55 12.71 -28.74
CA MET A 655 -24.12 11.34 -29.07
C MET A 655 -23.26 10.67 -27.97
N SER A 656 -22.65 11.48 -27.09
CA SER A 656 -21.90 10.99 -25.92
C SER A 656 -22.78 10.74 -24.71
N ASP A 657 -24.01 11.23 -24.73
CA ASP A 657 -24.89 11.16 -23.58
C ASP A 657 -25.33 9.73 -23.35
N ILE A 658 -25.46 9.40 -22.09
CA ILE A 658 -25.89 8.08 -21.66
C ILE A 658 -27.41 8.01 -21.82
N ILE A 659 -27.87 7.02 -22.57
CA ILE A 659 -29.27 6.71 -22.78
C ILE A 659 -29.58 5.41 -22.05
N LYS A 660 -30.62 5.45 -21.22
CA LYS A 660 -31.18 4.28 -20.56
C LYS A 660 -32.42 3.84 -21.34
N ALA A 661 -32.43 2.62 -21.87
CA ALA A 661 -33.51 2.05 -22.64
C ALA A 661 -34.16 0.91 -21.85
N GLN A 662 -35.48 0.87 -21.79
CA GLN A 662 -36.23 -0.20 -21.11
C GLN A 662 -37.51 -0.52 -21.89
N LEU A 663 -37.70 -1.76 -22.31
CA LEU A 663 -38.94 -2.17 -22.96
C LEU A 663 -40.03 -2.32 -21.91
N ILE A 664 -41.22 -1.81 -22.22
CA ILE A 664 -42.41 -1.93 -21.40
C ILE A 664 -43.51 -2.60 -22.23
N ILE A 665 -44.07 -3.69 -21.71
CA ILE A 665 -45.17 -4.45 -22.29
C ILE A 665 -46.36 -4.36 -21.33
N PRO A 666 -47.37 -3.53 -21.65
CA PRO A 666 -48.58 -3.46 -20.83
C PRO A 666 -49.47 -4.69 -21.03
N GLU A 667 -49.90 -5.30 -19.92
CA GLU A 667 -50.75 -6.48 -19.89
C GLU A 667 -52.25 -6.14 -19.78
N ALA A 668 -53.11 -7.12 -20.07
CA ALA A 668 -54.56 -6.93 -20.08
C ALA A 668 -55.17 -6.69 -18.69
N ASP A 669 -54.50 -7.12 -17.62
CA ASP A 669 -54.91 -6.96 -16.22
C ASP A 669 -54.49 -5.62 -15.61
N GLY A 670 -53.79 -4.78 -16.37
CA GLY A 670 -53.29 -3.48 -15.93
C GLY A 670 -51.90 -3.50 -15.30
N THR A 671 -51.24 -4.66 -15.24
CA THR A 671 -49.81 -4.76 -14.89
C THR A 671 -48.92 -4.41 -16.09
N GLU A 672 -47.65 -4.06 -15.84
CA GLU A 672 -46.66 -3.82 -16.89
C GLU A 672 -45.48 -4.76 -16.68
N LYS A 673 -45.09 -5.48 -17.73
CA LYS A 673 -43.84 -6.23 -17.77
C LYS A 673 -42.74 -5.35 -18.34
N ALA A 674 -41.63 -5.21 -17.62
CA ALA A 674 -40.51 -4.36 -18.00
C ALA A 674 -39.24 -5.19 -18.22
N SER A 675 -38.47 -4.88 -19.25
CA SER A 675 -37.12 -5.46 -19.43
C SER A 675 -36.14 -4.88 -18.42
N ASP A 676 -34.94 -5.45 -18.36
CA ASP A 676 -33.79 -4.77 -17.77
C ASP A 676 -33.49 -3.44 -18.48
N THR A 677 -32.87 -2.51 -17.74
CA THR A 677 -32.50 -1.20 -18.28
C THR A 677 -31.15 -1.27 -18.98
N ILE A 678 -31.15 -1.09 -20.29
CA ILE A 678 -29.93 -1.08 -21.11
C ILE A 678 -29.36 0.32 -21.14
N THR A 679 -28.07 0.46 -20.84
CA THR A 679 -27.40 1.76 -20.80
C THR A 679 -26.40 1.88 -21.95
N TYR A 680 -26.64 2.78 -22.90
CA TYR A 680 -25.84 2.89 -24.11
C TYR A 680 -25.62 4.35 -24.54
N SER A 681 -24.59 4.58 -25.36
CA SER A 681 -24.40 5.84 -26.09
C SER A 681 -23.87 5.53 -27.49
N VAL A 682 -24.06 6.46 -28.43
CA VAL A 682 -23.48 6.33 -29.78
C VAL A 682 -21.95 6.27 -29.68
N LYS A 683 -21.34 7.06 -28.79
CA LYS A 683 -19.89 7.03 -28.57
C LYS A 683 -19.39 5.65 -28.11
N LYS A 684 -20.04 5.04 -27.12
CA LYS A 684 -19.68 3.69 -26.64
C LYS A 684 -19.82 2.64 -27.75
N TYR A 685 -20.91 2.68 -28.51
CA TYR A 685 -21.12 1.80 -29.65
C TYR A 685 -19.99 1.91 -30.69
N CYS A 686 -19.68 3.14 -31.10
CA CYS A 686 -18.64 3.37 -32.07
C CYS A 686 -17.25 2.93 -31.56
N GLN A 687 -16.95 3.17 -30.28
CA GLN A 687 -15.70 2.69 -29.66
C GLN A 687 -15.60 1.16 -29.65
N HIS A 688 -16.69 0.46 -29.37
CA HIS A 688 -16.75 -0.99 -29.45
C HIS A 688 -16.41 -1.50 -30.86
N ILE A 689 -16.99 -0.91 -31.92
CA ILE A 689 -16.65 -1.29 -33.31
C ILE A 689 -15.17 -1.01 -33.62
N LEU A 690 -14.63 0.13 -33.18
CA LEU A 690 -13.23 0.46 -33.44
C LEU A 690 -12.23 -0.45 -32.71
N ASN A 691 -12.58 -0.91 -31.52
CA ASN A 691 -11.77 -1.86 -30.75
C ASN A 691 -11.83 -3.28 -31.33
N ASN A 692 -12.88 -3.60 -32.10
CA ASN A 692 -13.10 -4.88 -32.77
C ASN A 692 -12.99 -4.75 -34.30
N SER A 693 -12.05 -3.94 -34.79
CA SER A 693 -12.05 -3.52 -36.19
C SER A 693 -11.91 -4.64 -37.22
N ASP A 694 -11.37 -5.79 -36.83
CA ASP A 694 -11.12 -6.93 -37.71
C ASP A 694 -12.41 -7.70 -38.04
N SER A 695 -13.48 -7.49 -37.27
CA SER A 695 -14.79 -8.11 -37.46
C SER A 695 -15.71 -7.34 -38.41
N TYR A 696 -15.28 -6.18 -38.92
CA TYR A 696 -16.09 -5.31 -39.76
C TYR A 696 -15.33 -4.89 -41.02
N ASP A 697 -16.07 -4.65 -42.10
CA ASP A 697 -15.47 -4.22 -43.35
C ASP A 697 -14.85 -2.80 -43.24
N ALA A 698 -13.88 -2.53 -44.12
CA ALA A 698 -13.13 -1.28 -44.10
C ALA A 698 -14.01 -0.03 -44.29
N ASN A 699 -15.15 -0.14 -44.98
CA ASN A 699 -16.07 0.97 -45.15
C ASN A 699 -16.83 1.24 -43.85
N THR A 700 -17.31 0.21 -43.17
CA THR A 700 -17.95 0.31 -41.85
C THR A 700 -17.02 0.98 -40.83
N ILE A 701 -15.76 0.52 -40.74
CA ILE A 701 -14.75 1.14 -39.87
C ILE A 701 -14.49 2.61 -40.26
N ALA A 702 -14.38 2.91 -41.55
CA ALA A 702 -14.19 4.28 -42.02
C ALA A 702 -15.38 5.18 -41.65
N VAL A 703 -16.61 4.70 -41.78
CA VAL A 703 -17.84 5.44 -41.42
C VAL A 703 -17.92 5.66 -39.91
N ILE A 704 -17.60 4.66 -39.09
CA ILE A 704 -17.61 4.80 -37.62
C ILE A 704 -16.56 5.79 -37.13
N LYS A 705 -15.34 5.75 -37.70
CA LYS A 705 -14.31 6.77 -37.43
C LYS A 705 -14.80 8.17 -37.80
N LYS A 706 -15.53 8.32 -38.92
CA LYS A 706 -16.12 9.60 -39.35
C LYS A 706 -17.24 10.07 -38.41
N ILE A 707 -18.12 9.17 -37.94
CA ILE A 707 -19.18 9.48 -36.96
C ILE A 707 -18.57 9.96 -35.64
N LEU A 708 -17.57 9.23 -35.12
CA LEU A 708 -16.85 9.63 -33.90
C LEU A 708 -16.10 10.95 -34.08
N ASN A 709 -15.43 11.15 -35.21
CA ASN A 709 -14.74 12.40 -35.51
C ASN A 709 -15.74 13.56 -35.60
N TYR A 710 -16.83 13.40 -36.34
CA TYR A 710 -17.86 14.44 -36.45
C TYR A 710 -18.42 14.85 -35.09
N GLY A 711 -18.82 13.91 -34.23
CA GLY A 711 -19.37 14.27 -32.93
C GLY A 711 -18.31 14.70 -31.90
N SER A 712 -17.12 14.09 -31.87
CA SER A 712 -16.05 14.50 -30.94
C SER A 712 -15.46 15.87 -31.30
N TYR A 713 -15.26 16.18 -32.58
CA TYR A 713 -14.83 17.50 -33.01
C TYR A 713 -15.94 18.54 -32.86
N SER A 714 -17.21 18.19 -33.08
CA SER A 714 -18.32 19.08 -32.70
C SER A 714 -18.26 19.39 -31.21
N GLN A 715 -18.06 18.39 -30.35
CA GLN A 715 -17.98 18.59 -28.90
C GLN A 715 -16.75 19.42 -28.46
N GLN A 716 -15.56 19.16 -29.03
CA GLN A 716 -14.32 19.87 -28.69
C GLN A 716 -14.23 21.27 -29.29
N TYR A 717 -14.64 21.45 -30.55
CA TYR A 717 -14.51 22.72 -31.27
C TYR A 717 -15.51 23.75 -30.74
N PHE A 718 -16.72 23.32 -30.34
CA PHE A 718 -17.71 24.22 -29.77
C PHE A 718 -17.55 24.45 -28.26
N SER A 719 -16.54 23.82 -27.63
CA SER A 719 -16.21 23.96 -26.21
C SER A 719 -17.48 24.03 -25.35
N TYR A 720 -18.16 22.90 -25.16
CA TYR A 720 -19.31 22.80 -24.25
C TYR A 720 -18.92 22.96 -22.76
N ASN A 721 -17.88 23.75 -22.47
CA ASN A 721 -17.57 24.38 -21.20
C ASN A 721 -17.32 25.89 -21.44
N MET A 722 -18.14 26.74 -20.82
CA MET A 722 -18.45 28.13 -21.23
C MET A 722 -17.37 29.20 -20.96
N ALA A 723 -16.12 28.87 -20.68
CA ALA A 723 -15.20 29.83 -20.06
C ALA A 723 -14.22 30.60 -21.00
N ASN A 724 -14.08 30.28 -22.28
CA ASN A 724 -13.05 30.93 -23.13
C ASN A 724 -13.48 31.10 -24.59
N LEU A 725 -13.94 32.30 -24.96
CA LEU A 725 -13.36 33.09 -26.07
C LEU A 725 -14.13 34.40 -26.23
N ALA A 726 -13.46 35.46 -25.79
CA ALA A 726 -13.87 36.85 -25.87
C ALA A 726 -13.80 37.41 -27.29
N ASN A 727 -14.79 38.28 -27.54
CA ASN A 727 -14.81 39.45 -28.43
C ASN A 727 -15.16 39.29 -29.92
N ASP A 728 -16.39 39.73 -30.17
CA ASP A 728 -16.87 40.50 -31.31
C ASP A 728 -16.93 39.81 -32.68
N MET A 729 -17.99 39.03 -32.87
CA MET A 729 -19.03 39.38 -33.87
C MET A 729 -20.28 38.50 -33.70
N LEU A 730 -21.11 38.90 -32.72
CA LEU A 730 -22.59 38.83 -32.70
C LEU A 730 -23.25 37.54 -32.18
N GLU A 731 -23.84 37.69 -30.99
CA GLU A 731 -24.81 36.85 -30.25
C GLU A 731 -26.16 36.77 -31.04
N ASP A 732 -26.94 35.68 -31.08
CA ASP A 732 -27.46 34.89 -29.97
C ASP A 732 -27.68 33.39 -30.33
N THR A 733 -27.40 32.52 -29.36
CA THR A 733 -27.64 31.07 -29.21
C THR A 733 -27.09 29.97 -30.14
N GLU A 734 -26.63 30.16 -31.39
CA GLU A 734 -26.11 29.03 -32.19
C GLU A 734 -24.81 29.33 -32.95
N LYS A 735 -23.79 28.48 -32.72
CA LYS A 735 -22.38 28.75 -33.04
C LYS A 735 -22.07 28.46 -34.53
N THR A 736 -21.53 29.47 -35.20
CA THR A 736 -21.29 29.51 -36.65
C THR A 736 -19.83 29.16 -36.99
N LEU A 737 -19.58 28.28 -37.96
CA LEU A 737 -18.25 27.86 -38.45
C LEU A 737 -17.62 28.95 -39.30
N THR A 738 -17.01 30.00 -38.75
CA THR A 738 -15.98 30.85 -39.43
C THR A 738 -15.48 32.00 -38.57
N LYS A 739 -14.21 32.43 -38.79
CA LYS A 739 -13.75 33.80 -38.47
C LYS A 739 -14.00 34.72 -39.66
N GLN A 740 -14.25 36.02 -39.42
CA GLN A 740 -14.52 37.00 -40.49
C GLN A 740 -13.46 37.05 -41.60
N ALA A 741 -12.18 36.85 -41.24
CA ALA A 741 -11.07 36.81 -42.20
C ALA A 741 -11.14 35.59 -43.15
N ASP A 742 -11.75 34.49 -42.73
CA ASP A 742 -11.93 33.27 -43.53
C ASP A 742 -13.13 33.40 -44.47
N LEU A 743 -14.20 34.11 -44.04
CA LEU A 743 -15.36 34.45 -44.87
C LEU A 743 -14.97 35.23 -46.13
N MET A 744 -14.05 36.20 -46.00
CA MET A 744 -13.58 37.02 -47.13
C MET A 744 -12.62 36.29 -48.08
N LYS A 745 -11.97 35.21 -47.64
CA LYS A 745 -11.09 34.39 -48.51
C LYS A 745 -11.86 33.30 -49.25
N ALA A 746 -12.93 32.78 -48.65
CA ALA A 746 -13.83 31.84 -49.31
C ALA A 746 -14.75 32.52 -50.36
N SER A 747 -14.92 33.85 -50.33
CA SER A 747 -15.75 34.54 -51.33
C SER A 747 -15.15 34.51 -52.74
N SER A 748 -13.82 34.35 -52.89
CA SER A 748 -13.17 34.26 -54.21
C SER A 748 -13.35 32.90 -54.90
N THR A 749 -13.87 31.87 -54.19
CA THR A 749 -14.08 30.53 -54.74
C THR A 749 -15.52 30.25 -55.17
N PHE A 750 -16.45 31.21 -55.03
CA PHE A 750 -17.87 31.02 -55.38
C PHE A 750 -18.41 32.16 -56.24
N HIS A 751 -19.27 31.82 -57.20
CA HIS A 751 -19.95 32.78 -58.05
C HIS A 751 -21.23 33.28 -57.37
N ALA A 752 -21.18 34.48 -56.79
CA ALA A 752 -22.38 35.25 -56.50
C ALA A 752 -22.70 36.14 -57.71
N ASN A 753 -23.95 36.16 -58.13
CA ASN A 753 -24.39 37.04 -59.21
C ASN A 753 -24.63 38.44 -58.67
N ASN A 754 -24.35 39.44 -59.51
CA ASN A 754 -24.56 40.83 -59.15
C ASN A 754 -26.07 41.15 -59.13
N VAL A 755 -26.61 41.45 -57.95
CA VAL A 755 -27.99 41.92 -57.76
C VAL A 755 -27.91 43.40 -57.39
N ASN A 756 -28.60 44.25 -58.15
CA ASN A 756 -28.47 45.70 -57.99
C ASN A 756 -28.84 46.15 -56.56
N GLY A 757 -27.92 46.83 -55.89
CA GLY A 757 -28.05 47.29 -54.50
C GLY A 757 -27.73 46.24 -53.42
N ILE A 758 -27.29 45.03 -53.77
CA ILE A 758 -26.86 43.98 -52.83
C ILE A 758 -25.48 43.45 -53.19
N LYS A 759 -24.61 43.34 -52.20
CA LYS A 759 -23.29 42.71 -52.34
C LYS A 759 -23.13 41.53 -51.41
N TYR A 760 -22.73 40.38 -51.96
CA TYR A 760 -22.46 39.16 -51.21
C TYR A 760 -21.13 39.24 -50.44
N PHE A 761 -21.11 38.70 -49.21
CA PHE A 761 -19.96 38.75 -48.30
C PHE A 761 -19.30 37.40 -48.03
N GLY A 762 -20.04 36.31 -48.15
CA GLY A 762 -19.57 34.99 -47.74
C GLY A 762 -20.71 34.15 -47.20
N LYS A 763 -20.36 32.93 -46.78
CA LYS A 763 -21.28 31.97 -46.19
C LYS A 763 -20.60 31.21 -45.06
N SER A 764 -21.38 30.68 -44.16
CA SER A 764 -20.91 29.87 -43.03
C SER A 764 -21.88 28.75 -42.73
N LEU A 765 -21.40 27.70 -42.08
CA LEU A 765 -22.25 26.63 -41.57
C LEU A 765 -22.51 26.84 -40.08
N ILE A 766 -23.74 26.69 -39.61
CA ILE A 766 -24.08 26.74 -38.19
C ILE A 766 -24.41 25.31 -37.78
N LEU A 767 -23.63 24.73 -36.87
CA LEU A 767 -23.85 23.36 -36.42
C LEU A 767 -24.78 23.36 -35.20
N ARG A 768 -25.95 22.77 -35.38
CA ARG A 768 -26.98 22.58 -34.36
C ARG A 768 -27.41 21.10 -34.39
N SER A 769 -28.60 20.78 -33.87
CA SER A 769 -29.21 19.46 -34.10
C SER A 769 -29.39 19.14 -35.59
N LYS A 770 -29.56 20.18 -36.41
CA LYS A 770 -29.44 20.17 -37.88
C LYS A 770 -28.51 21.29 -38.32
N THR A 771 -27.87 21.15 -39.47
CA THR A 771 -26.89 22.16 -39.95
C THR A 771 -27.62 23.26 -40.70
N ASP A 772 -27.33 24.52 -40.40
CA ASP A 772 -27.84 25.64 -41.20
C ASP A 772 -26.71 26.20 -42.07
N MET A 773 -27.04 26.66 -43.28
CA MET A 773 -26.12 27.44 -44.09
C MET A 773 -26.54 28.91 -44.11
N ARG A 774 -25.72 29.75 -43.50
CA ARG A 774 -25.93 31.20 -43.43
C ARG A 774 -25.23 31.89 -44.58
N ILE A 775 -25.95 32.76 -45.28
CA ILE A 775 -25.48 33.57 -46.41
C ILE A 775 -25.43 35.03 -45.98
N TYR A 776 -24.25 35.66 -46.03
CA TYR A 776 -24.04 37.05 -45.65
C TYR A 776 -24.04 38.00 -46.85
N PHE A 777 -24.65 39.17 -46.68
CA PHE A 777 -24.69 40.22 -47.70
C PHE A 777 -24.79 41.63 -47.06
N GLU A 778 -24.54 42.69 -47.83
CA GLU A 778 -24.80 44.07 -47.45
C GLU A 778 -25.63 44.79 -48.52
N LEU A 779 -26.34 45.85 -48.11
CA LEU A 779 -26.96 46.77 -49.05
C LEU A 779 -25.92 47.79 -49.50
N THR A 780 -25.70 47.92 -50.81
CA THR A 780 -24.76 48.88 -51.39
C THR A 780 -25.44 50.17 -51.84
N ASP A 781 -26.77 50.20 -51.88
CA ASP A 781 -27.58 51.38 -52.22
C ASP A 781 -28.28 51.91 -50.96
N SER A 782 -27.78 53.04 -50.45
CA SER A 782 -28.31 53.72 -49.25
C SER A 782 -29.76 54.22 -49.40
N THR A 783 -30.33 54.21 -50.62
CA THR A 783 -31.72 54.62 -50.87
C THR A 783 -32.72 53.46 -50.79
N LYS A 784 -32.24 52.21 -50.72
CA LYS A 784 -33.06 50.99 -50.67
C LYS A 784 -33.13 50.44 -49.25
N LYS A 785 -34.27 49.83 -48.90
CA LYS A 785 -34.49 49.12 -47.64
C LYS A 785 -34.49 47.62 -47.86
N ILE A 786 -34.14 46.84 -46.84
CA ILE A 786 -34.15 45.37 -46.94
C ILE A 786 -35.53 44.81 -47.33
N SER A 787 -36.61 45.51 -46.93
CA SER A 787 -38.00 45.19 -47.31
C SER A 787 -38.27 45.27 -48.81
N ASP A 788 -37.42 45.94 -49.59
CA ASP A 788 -37.56 46.07 -51.04
C ASP A 788 -37.11 44.79 -51.79
N TYR A 789 -36.51 43.84 -51.07
CA TYR A 789 -35.94 42.62 -51.62
C TYR A 789 -36.66 41.38 -51.07
N THR A 790 -36.93 40.41 -51.95
CA THR A 790 -37.49 39.11 -51.55
C THR A 790 -36.45 38.01 -51.74
N PHE A 791 -36.07 37.35 -50.65
CA PHE A 791 -35.12 36.22 -50.68
C PHE A 791 -35.89 34.91 -50.75
N LYS A 792 -35.53 34.02 -51.68
CA LYS A 792 -36.08 32.67 -51.75
C LYS A 792 -35.00 31.63 -51.99
N CYS A 793 -35.10 30.46 -51.35
CA CYS A 793 -34.32 29.28 -51.67
C CYS A 793 -35.28 28.13 -52.00
N ASP A 794 -35.12 27.49 -53.16
CA ASP A 794 -35.99 26.43 -53.66
C ASP A 794 -37.50 26.76 -53.54
N GLY A 795 -37.87 28.03 -53.79
CA GLY A 795 -39.24 28.52 -53.69
C GLY A 795 -39.72 28.93 -52.28
N LYS A 796 -39.00 28.55 -51.21
CA LYS A 796 -39.31 28.98 -49.83
C LYS A 796 -38.77 30.39 -49.56
N VAL A 797 -39.58 31.26 -48.96
CA VAL A 797 -39.18 32.63 -48.58
C VAL A 797 -38.22 32.57 -47.40
N LEU A 798 -37.04 33.15 -47.55
CA LEU A 798 -36.07 33.34 -46.47
C LEU A 798 -36.28 34.72 -45.83
N LYS A 799 -36.08 34.81 -44.52
CA LYS A 799 -36.19 36.06 -43.77
C LYS A 799 -34.80 36.66 -43.54
N PRO A 800 -34.47 37.82 -44.14
CA PRO A 800 -33.25 38.53 -43.82
C PRO A 800 -33.22 38.97 -42.36
N VAL A 801 -32.08 38.77 -41.70
CA VAL A 801 -31.82 39.27 -40.35
C VAL A 801 -30.73 40.33 -40.43
N GLN A 802 -30.98 41.49 -39.83
CA GLN A 802 -30.02 42.58 -39.78
C GLN A 802 -29.00 42.33 -38.67
N ASN A 803 -27.73 42.57 -38.98
CA ASN A 803 -26.65 42.44 -38.04
C ASN A 803 -25.58 43.54 -38.26
N GLY A 804 -25.65 44.61 -37.46
CA GLY A 804 -24.90 45.84 -37.69
C GLY A 804 -25.26 46.48 -39.03
N SER A 805 -24.24 46.80 -39.86
CA SER A 805 -24.41 47.31 -41.22
C SER A 805 -24.65 46.21 -42.28
N LYS A 806 -24.71 44.94 -41.86
CA LYS A 806 -24.81 43.76 -42.74
C LYS A 806 -26.12 43.02 -42.51
N TYR A 807 -26.39 42.07 -43.39
CA TYR A 807 -27.55 41.19 -43.35
C TYR A 807 -27.13 39.75 -43.58
N TYR A 808 -27.97 38.81 -43.13
CA TYR A 808 -27.85 37.42 -43.50
C TYR A 808 -29.21 36.75 -43.72
N VAL A 809 -29.21 35.65 -44.46
CA VAL A 809 -30.34 34.70 -44.54
C VAL A 809 -29.84 33.29 -44.23
N ASP A 810 -30.65 32.51 -43.53
CA ASP A 810 -30.35 31.13 -43.17
C ASP A 810 -31.12 30.16 -44.07
N ILE A 811 -30.39 29.22 -44.66
CA ILE A 811 -30.95 27.99 -45.21
C ILE A 811 -30.90 26.99 -44.06
N ALA A 812 -32.01 26.88 -43.33
CA ALA A 812 -32.08 26.10 -42.10
C ALA A 812 -32.34 24.61 -42.34
N ASP A 813 -32.06 23.82 -41.31
CA ASP A 813 -32.43 22.40 -41.17
C ASP A 813 -31.80 21.46 -42.20
N ILE A 814 -30.61 21.76 -42.72
CA ILE A 814 -29.88 20.92 -43.67
C ILE A 814 -29.41 19.65 -42.96
N THR A 815 -29.91 18.51 -43.41
CA THR A 815 -29.54 17.20 -42.85
C THR A 815 -28.25 16.68 -43.48
N PRO A 816 -27.53 15.73 -42.85
CA PRO A 816 -26.34 15.13 -43.45
C PRO A 816 -26.56 14.58 -44.86
N ALA A 817 -27.75 14.03 -45.14
CA ALA A 817 -28.14 13.55 -46.47
C ALA A 817 -28.25 14.67 -47.52
N GLU A 818 -28.50 15.91 -47.09
CA GLU A 818 -28.61 17.08 -47.96
C GLU A 818 -27.29 17.84 -48.12
N TYR A 819 -26.18 17.36 -47.53
CA TYR A 819 -24.91 18.09 -47.58
C TYR A 819 -24.36 18.28 -49.01
N GLY A 820 -24.65 17.35 -49.91
CA GLY A 820 -24.32 17.45 -51.34
C GLY A 820 -25.35 18.23 -52.17
N LYS A 821 -26.51 18.58 -51.63
CA LYS A 821 -27.56 19.30 -52.35
C LYS A 821 -27.13 20.76 -52.57
N VAL A 822 -27.24 21.23 -53.81
CA VAL A 822 -26.97 22.64 -54.15
C VAL A 822 -28.23 23.47 -53.87
N PHE A 823 -28.12 24.38 -52.91
CA PHE A 823 -29.16 25.34 -52.57
C PHE A 823 -28.94 26.64 -53.35
N THR A 824 -29.98 27.11 -54.05
CA THR A 824 -29.91 28.36 -54.82
C THR A 824 -30.77 29.44 -54.18
N VAL A 825 -30.11 30.46 -53.63
CA VAL A 825 -30.76 31.67 -53.11
C VAL A 825 -30.99 32.62 -54.28
N THR A 826 -32.24 33.07 -54.42
CA THR A 826 -32.65 34.11 -55.36
C THR A 826 -33.04 35.37 -54.60
N VAL A 827 -32.79 36.53 -55.19
CA VAL A 827 -33.22 37.83 -54.68
C VAL A 827 -34.06 38.54 -55.73
N SER A 828 -35.31 38.84 -55.40
CA SER A 828 -36.29 39.48 -56.28
C SER A 828 -36.38 38.81 -57.67
N GLY A 829 -36.33 37.46 -57.67
CA GLY A 829 -36.44 36.62 -58.87
C GLY A 829 -35.14 36.38 -59.64
N LYS A 830 -34.00 36.94 -59.20
CA LYS A 830 -32.68 36.71 -59.82
C LYS A 830 -31.83 35.78 -58.94
N ASN A 831 -31.12 34.83 -59.55
CA ASN A 831 -30.13 34.00 -58.84
C ASN A 831 -29.11 34.90 -58.16
N PHE A 832 -28.88 34.70 -56.86
CA PHE A 832 -27.96 35.50 -56.06
C PHE A 832 -26.72 34.70 -55.68
N VAL A 833 -26.89 33.52 -55.04
CA VAL A 833 -25.80 32.60 -54.73
C VAL A 833 -26.30 31.16 -54.76
N SER A 834 -25.48 30.24 -55.26
CA SER A 834 -25.72 28.80 -55.21
C SER A 834 -24.60 28.11 -54.43
N SER A 835 -24.96 27.22 -53.50
CA SER A 835 -23.99 26.54 -52.63
C SER A 835 -24.55 25.28 -52.01
N SER A 836 -23.68 24.29 -51.80
CA SER A 836 -23.92 23.15 -50.89
C SER A 836 -23.05 23.21 -49.64
N VAL A 837 -23.35 22.38 -48.64
CA VAL A 837 -22.48 22.20 -47.45
C VAL A 837 -21.14 21.60 -47.88
N TYR A 838 -21.20 20.67 -48.83
CA TYR A 838 -20.05 20.05 -49.47
C TYR A 838 -19.10 21.09 -50.11
N ASP A 839 -19.64 22.04 -50.88
CA ASP A 839 -18.85 23.09 -51.53
C ASP A 839 -18.09 23.95 -50.52
N TYR A 840 -18.76 24.26 -49.40
CA TYR A 840 -18.15 24.99 -48.30
C TYR A 840 -17.00 24.20 -47.66
N CYS A 841 -17.27 22.96 -47.26
CA CYS A 841 -16.27 22.10 -46.62
C CYS A 841 -15.07 21.85 -47.55
N ARG A 842 -15.29 21.58 -48.84
CA ARG A 842 -14.22 21.40 -49.84
C ARG A 842 -13.29 22.60 -49.90
N SER A 843 -13.85 23.81 -49.85
CA SER A 843 -13.08 25.05 -49.90
C SER A 843 -12.34 25.32 -48.59
N ALA A 844 -12.93 24.97 -47.45
CA ALA A 844 -12.27 25.04 -46.16
C ALA A 844 -11.08 24.07 -46.07
N VAL A 845 -11.20 22.86 -46.62
CA VAL A 845 -10.13 21.84 -46.65
C VAL A 845 -8.97 22.23 -47.56
N SER A 846 -9.26 22.84 -48.71
CA SER A 846 -8.24 23.24 -49.69
C SER A 846 -7.50 24.54 -49.32
N SER A 847 -8.01 25.31 -48.36
CA SER A 847 -7.36 26.54 -47.88
C SER A 847 -6.15 26.23 -46.99
N SER A 848 -5.02 26.88 -47.29
CA SER A 848 -3.77 26.80 -46.51
C SER A 848 -3.82 27.59 -45.19
N THR A 849 -4.87 28.39 -44.98
CA THR A 849 -5.02 29.26 -43.80
C THR A 849 -6.08 28.77 -42.81
N THR A 850 -6.74 27.65 -43.10
CA THR A 850 -7.76 27.03 -42.23
C THR A 850 -7.07 26.36 -41.03
N ASP A 851 -7.54 26.64 -39.82
CA ASP A 851 -7.06 25.98 -38.58
C ASP A 851 -7.16 24.44 -38.67
N GLY A 852 -6.21 23.72 -38.07
CA GLY A 852 -6.15 22.27 -38.14
C GLY A 852 -7.40 21.55 -37.62
N LYS A 853 -8.05 22.07 -36.56
CA LYS A 853 -9.29 21.48 -36.04
C LYS A 853 -10.46 21.75 -36.99
N LEU A 854 -10.53 22.95 -37.57
CA LEU A 854 -11.57 23.31 -38.56
C LEU A 854 -11.39 22.52 -39.86
N LYS A 855 -10.15 22.26 -40.28
CA LYS A 855 -9.83 21.43 -41.43
C LYS A 855 -10.27 19.98 -41.20
N ASN A 856 -9.97 19.39 -40.04
CA ASN A 856 -10.40 18.03 -39.70
C ASN A 856 -11.92 17.89 -39.61
N LEU A 857 -12.62 18.87 -39.03
CA LEU A 857 -14.07 18.91 -39.01
C LEU A 857 -14.66 19.03 -40.41
N SER A 858 -14.09 19.91 -41.25
CA SER A 858 -14.53 20.08 -42.65
C SER A 858 -14.30 18.82 -43.50
N VAL A 859 -13.19 18.11 -43.30
CA VAL A 859 -12.93 16.79 -43.91
C VAL A 859 -14.02 15.81 -43.47
N SER A 860 -14.32 15.74 -42.18
CA SER A 860 -15.32 14.80 -41.65
C SER A 860 -16.72 15.07 -42.23
N MET A 861 -17.15 16.34 -42.29
CA MET A 861 -18.45 16.72 -42.87
C MET A 861 -18.51 16.49 -44.38
N TYR A 862 -17.42 16.79 -45.10
CA TYR A 862 -17.29 16.53 -46.55
C TYR A 862 -17.42 15.05 -46.86
N GLU A 863 -16.70 14.20 -46.12
CA GLU A 863 -16.70 12.76 -46.32
C GLU A 863 -18.05 12.12 -45.94
N LEU A 864 -18.71 12.58 -44.88
CA LEU A 864 -20.06 12.16 -44.51
C LEU A 864 -21.06 12.46 -45.65
N GLY A 865 -21.01 13.65 -46.24
CA GLY A 865 -21.88 14.01 -47.37
C GLY A 865 -21.64 13.18 -48.65
N THR A 866 -20.43 12.64 -48.83
CA THR A 866 -20.11 11.76 -49.98
C THR A 866 -20.48 10.29 -49.79
N THR A 867 -20.70 9.85 -48.55
CA THR A 867 -21.02 8.43 -48.25
C THR A 867 -22.51 8.14 -48.15
N VAL A 868 -23.36 9.17 -48.06
CA VAL A 868 -24.83 9.07 -47.93
C VAL A 868 -25.55 9.10 -49.30
N GLN A 869 -24.82 9.28 -50.41
CA GLN A 869 -25.39 9.29 -51.77
C GLN A 869 -25.58 7.92 -52.38
#